data_AF-A0AA36UM04-F1
#
_entry.id   AF-A0AA36UM04-F1
#
_cell.length_a   1.000
_cell.length_b   1.000
_cell.length_c   1.000
_cell.angle_alpha   90.00
_cell.angle_beta   90.00
_cell.angle_gamma   90.00
#
_symmetry.space_group_name_H-M   'P 1'
#
loop_
_entity.id
_entity.type
_entity.pdbx_description
1 polymer ?
#
loop_
_entity_poly.entity_id
_entity_poly.type
_entity_poly.pdbx_seq_one_letter_code
_entity_poly.pdbx_strand_id
1 'polypeptide(L)'
;MLQNWLRYWKSTLLYSDIRPIEISHNPFKVESYKDIDTIGKNLANELWLESGKGKSTSKIEILLCPAQSPLTVEMQQQKNESICLFWIPALIDREGRLSISMNWNNRPKTPFFIRDCLTPNPSNFYAIGSERNATKALEQEKFDTNSWSEYWEKCERVFKEVSEKSFEEFNSFSEKSVYVELMPLRNLSNNILKLYDFLTDKDELTNNHPLLNKLLCPQTEKQPYPDDHAVWFNTNHIGQFSGEFPLATSQRIALRAFTDSQTGDILAVNGPPGTGKTTLLQSVIANLAVQSVLNNEPPPLILASSTNNQAITNILNGFSLPEESDLLTSHWLPDVPSLGLYMSGQNKSNYLMHSLKEKNQTTGFFADYEKTPVHELEKSFLEKAANYLENKPKNITEAKSLLKNKVTYLCNKTREAIDNLALSDELTKHLAQLCTEYGGNCFSDADLSLKRLSEKTDTAITNYKTFLHEICLQRKNLPWFYKLMPFLAKAKDSRKTLFQRLAAQYSIADDLVTNWSDYPNICTKTNLKLTQLFCTKQELSDKRENLNRLNVECAKTIDGHAAFLTEWNSRFSDKLESLHKKTGGEYRNLSAVADLNIRLDISYRHQAFWLALHYREADYLEHLRNRQEKITKMKKMIPNLAVKPTKTICSVSLA
;
A
#
# COMPACT_ATOMS: atom_id res chain seq x y z
N MET A 1 -22.64 -16.24 0.55
CA MET A 1 -21.91 -15.81 1.78
C MET A 1 -21.68 -14.30 1.80
N LEU A 2 -21.06 -13.72 0.76
CA LEU A 2 -20.80 -12.27 0.63
C LEU A 2 -22.01 -11.36 0.90
N GLN A 3 -23.13 -11.59 0.20
CA GLN A 3 -24.36 -10.80 0.39
C GLN A 3 -24.95 -10.93 1.80
N ASN A 4 -24.72 -12.05 2.50
CA ASN A 4 -25.24 -12.23 3.86
C ASN A 4 -24.46 -11.35 4.84
N TRP A 5 -23.13 -11.29 4.72
CA TRP A 5 -22.29 -10.39 5.52
C TRP A 5 -22.60 -8.91 5.25
N LEU A 6 -22.76 -8.52 3.98
CA LEU A 6 -23.13 -7.15 3.61
C LEU A 6 -24.49 -6.75 4.18
N ARG A 7 -25.51 -7.62 4.07
CA ARG A 7 -26.83 -7.39 4.68
C ARG A 7 -26.74 -7.31 6.20
N TYR A 8 -25.97 -8.21 6.83
CA TYR A 8 -25.77 -8.21 8.27
C TYR A 8 -25.13 -6.90 8.76
N TRP A 9 -24.02 -6.46 8.16
CA TRP A 9 -23.37 -5.21 8.54
C TRP A 9 -24.20 -3.97 8.23
N LYS A 10 -24.91 -3.95 7.10
CA LYS A 10 -25.88 -2.89 6.78
C LYS A 10 -26.97 -2.79 7.86
N SER A 11 -27.56 -3.92 8.24
CA SER A 11 -28.58 -3.95 9.31
C SER A 11 -28.01 -3.48 10.65
N THR A 12 -26.80 -3.93 11.00
CA THR A 12 -26.10 -3.52 12.23
C THR A 12 -25.86 -2.01 12.27
N LEU A 13 -25.46 -1.42 11.13
CA LEU A 13 -25.24 0.01 11.01
C LEU A 13 -26.55 0.81 11.11
N LEU A 14 -27.62 0.35 10.47
CA LEU A 14 -28.98 0.90 10.64
C LEU A 14 -29.39 0.91 12.12
N TYR A 15 -29.15 -0.18 12.84
CA TYR A 15 -29.48 -0.23 14.28
C TYR A 15 -28.62 0.70 15.13
N SER A 16 -27.37 0.96 14.74
CA SER A 16 -26.49 1.86 15.49
C SER A 16 -27.00 3.32 15.53
N ASP A 17 -27.78 3.74 14.53
CA ASP A 17 -28.41 5.07 14.46
C ASP A 17 -29.70 5.16 15.32
N ILE A 18 -30.18 4.05 15.88
CA ILE A 18 -31.46 3.94 16.63
C ILE A 18 -31.22 3.54 18.11
N ARG A 19 -30.07 3.96 18.67
CA ARG A 19 -29.74 3.75 20.08
C ARG A 19 -30.69 4.50 21.03
N PRO A 20 -30.76 4.06 22.31
CA PRO A 20 -31.41 4.83 23.37
C PRO A 20 -30.91 6.26 23.41
N ILE A 21 -31.82 7.19 23.68
CA ILE A 21 -31.50 8.61 23.85
C ILE A 21 -31.32 8.82 25.35
N GLU A 22 -30.18 9.40 25.74
CA GLU A 22 -29.97 9.83 27.12
C GLU A 22 -31.00 10.90 27.46
N ILE A 23 -31.73 10.67 28.54
CA ILE A 23 -32.75 11.61 29.02
C ILE A 23 -32.06 12.55 29.99
N SER A 24 -31.96 13.82 29.63
CA SER A 24 -31.37 14.88 30.44
C SER A 24 -32.42 15.85 31.00
N HIS A 25 -33.58 15.93 30.35
CA HIS A 25 -34.65 16.85 30.75
C HIS A 25 -35.77 16.15 31.52
N ASN A 26 -36.36 16.88 32.46
CA ASN A 26 -37.61 16.45 33.08
C ASN A 26 -38.74 16.50 32.04
N PRO A 27 -39.65 15.51 32.03
CA PRO A 27 -40.75 15.51 31.09
C PRO A 27 -41.73 16.64 31.42
N PHE A 28 -42.34 17.26 30.41
CA PHE A 28 -43.36 18.29 30.64
C PHE A 28 -44.75 17.65 30.70
N LYS A 29 -45.60 18.18 31.59
CA LYS A 29 -46.94 17.65 31.83
C LYS A 29 -47.91 18.11 30.73
N VAL A 30 -48.79 17.21 30.33
CA VAL A 30 -49.85 17.46 29.33
C VAL A 30 -51.21 17.01 29.87
N GLU A 31 -52.29 17.66 29.45
CA GLU A 31 -53.65 17.22 29.83
C GLU A 31 -54.13 16.05 28.95
N SER A 32 -53.66 16.02 27.70
CA SER A 32 -54.06 15.06 26.67
C SER A 32 -52.91 14.86 25.68
N TYR A 33 -52.78 13.64 25.14
CA TYR A 33 -51.85 13.35 24.04
C TYR A 33 -52.41 13.70 22.66
N LYS A 34 -53.64 14.21 22.54
CA LYS A 34 -54.27 14.49 21.23
C LYS A 34 -53.78 15.77 20.55
N ASP A 35 -53.48 16.81 21.32
CA ASP A 35 -53.22 18.17 20.78
C ASP A 35 -52.00 18.81 21.46
N ILE A 36 -50.82 18.25 21.23
CA ILE A 36 -49.56 18.81 21.77
C ILE A 36 -48.97 19.76 20.75
N ASP A 37 -49.22 21.06 20.86
CA ASP A 37 -48.75 22.10 19.92
C ASP A 37 -47.66 23.01 20.49
N THR A 38 -47.47 22.99 21.80
CA THR A 38 -46.58 23.90 22.53
C THR A 38 -45.87 23.19 23.67
N ILE A 39 -44.62 23.59 23.92
CA ILE A 39 -43.83 23.21 25.08
C ILE A 39 -43.75 24.40 26.05
N GLY A 40 -43.75 24.11 27.35
CA GLY A 40 -43.59 25.13 28.39
C GLY A 40 -42.35 26.01 28.17
N LYS A 41 -42.51 27.33 28.33
CA LYS A 41 -41.50 28.34 28.03
C LYS A 41 -40.16 28.13 28.75
N ASN A 42 -40.19 27.58 29.97
CA ASN A 42 -38.97 27.29 30.74
C ASN A 42 -38.12 26.21 30.06
N LEU A 43 -38.73 25.07 29.72
CA LEU A 43 -38.05 23.98 29.02
C LEU A 43 -37.60 24.41 27.62
N ALA A 44 -38.42 25.19 26.90
CA ALA A 44 -38.00 25.77 25.62
C ALA A 44 -36.74 26.62 25.76
N ASN A 45 -36.65 27.49 26.77
CA ASN A 45 -35.47 28.32 27.01
C ASN A 45 -34.22 27.49 27.35
N GLU A 46 -34.37 26.42 28.14
CA GLU A 46 -33.29 25.49 28.47
C GLU A 46 -32.73 24.81 27.20
N LEU A 47 -33.60 24.24 26.37
CA LEU A 47 -33.23 23.61 25.10
C LEU A 47 -32.54 24.61 24.15
N TRP A 48 -33.01 25.86 24.09
CA TRP A 48 -32.38 26.91 23.29
C TRP A 48 -30.98 27.27 23.80
N LEU A 49 -30.79 27.33 25.12
CA LEU A 49 -29.49 27.60 25.73
C LEU A 49 -28.49 26.48 25.43
N GLU A 50 -28.91 25.23 25.60
CA GLU A 50 -28.09 24.04 25.34
C GLU A 50 -27.75 23.88 23.85
N SER A 51 -28.68 24.25 22.95
CA SER A 51 -28.44 24.17 21.50
C SER A 51 -27.27 25.03 21.00
N GLY A 52 -26.84 26.04 21.77
CA GLY A 52 -25.78 26.97 21.41
C GLY A 52 -26.09 27.86 20.18
N LYS A 53 -27.33 27.85 19.67
CA LYS A 53 -27.69 28.59 18.44
C LYS A 53 -27.99 30.07 18.70
N GLY A 54 -27.42 30.93 17.84
CA GLY A 54 -27.54 32.39 17.93
C GLY A 54 -28.91 32.96 17.51
N LYS A 55 -29.04 34.29 17.62
CA LYS A 55 -30.27 35.05 17.30
C LYS A 55 -30.75 34.95 15.85
N SER A 56 -29.88 34.54 14.92
CA SER A 56 -30.23 34.36 13.50
C SER A 56 -31.04 33.09 13.22
N THR A 57 -31.10 32.14 14.17
CA THR A 57 -31.86 30.90 14.01
C THR A 57 -33.27 31.07 14.58
N SER A 58 -34.29 30.75 13.77
CA SER A 58 -35.70 30.88 14.16
C SER A 58 -36.27 29.65 14.86
N LYS A 59 -35.74 28.45 14.58
CA LYS A 59 -36.20 27.18 15.16
C LYS A 59 -35.03 26.22 15.42
N ILE A 60 -35.15 25.37 16.43
CA ILE A 60 -34.22 24.26 16.72
C ILE A 60 -34.92 22.92 16.59
N GLU A 61 -34.15 21.86 16.29
CA GLU A 61 -34.68 20.50 16.18
C GLU A 61 -34.64 19.80 17.53
N ILE A 62 -35.76 19.16 17.86
CA ILE A 62 -35.97 18.40 19.09
C ILE A 62 -36.64 17.06 18.77
N LEU A 63 -36.68 16.19 19.78
CA LEU A 63 -37.39 14.93 19.78
C LEU A 63 -38.42 14.92 20.90
N LEU A 64 -39.63 14.47 20.60
CA LEU A 64 -40.73 14.30 21.54
C LEU A 64 -40.96 12.80 21.77
N CYS A 65 -41.04 12.35 23.01
CA CYS A 65 -41.42 10.97 23.32
C CYS A 65 -42.72 10.94 24.14
N PRO A 66 -43.85 10.59 23.52
CA PRO A 66 -45.11 10.45 24.21
C PRO A 66 -45.25 9.11 24.95
N ALA A 67 -44.45 8.08 24.65
CA ALA A 67 -44.65 6.72 25.18
C ALA A 67 -43.51 6.23 26.08
N GLN A 68 -43.84 5.81 27.30
CA GLN A 68 -42.88 5.45 28.36
C GLN A 68 -43.13 4.03 28.89
N SER A 69 -42.06 3.25 29.13
CA SER A 69 -42.19 1.88 29.67
C SER A 69 -42.76 1.85 31.10
N PRO A 70 -43.67 0.90 31.44
CA PRO A 70 -44.25 0.75 32.77
C PRO A 70 -43.35 0.07 33.83
N LEU A 71 -42.20 -0.51 33.44
CA LEU A 71 -41.25 -1.16 34.37
C LEU A 71 -40.64 -0.20 35.43
N THR A 72 -40.83 1.10 35.26
CA THR A 72 -40.39 2.16 36.17
C THR A 72 -41.18 2.26 37.47
N VAL A 73 -42.40 1.74 37.55
CA VAL A 73 -43.27 2.03 38.71
C VAL A 73 -42.98 1.09 39.90
N GLU A 74 -42.57 -0.15 39.66
CA GLU A 74 -42.20 -1.08 40.76
C GLU A 74 -40.76 -0.88 41.28
N MET A 75 -39.88 -0.24 40.50
CA MET A 75 -38.46 -0.02 40.84
C MET A 75 -38.12 1.41 41.32
N GLN A 76 -39.09 2.20 41.77
CA GLN A 76 -38.87 3.56 42.32
C GLN A 76 -37.97 3.62 43.56
N GLN A 77 -37.37 2.52 44.02
CA GLN A 77 -36.36 2.53 45.07
C GLN A 77 -34.91 2.52 44.56
N GLN A 78 -34.62 2.31 43.28
CA GLN A 78 -33.24 2.32 42.77
C GLN A 78 -33.11 2.92 41.35
N LYS A 79 -32.81 4.23 41.32
CA LYS A 79 -32.40 5.08 40.16
C LYS A 79 -33.44 5.27 39.03
N ASN A 80 -33.80 6.54 38.83
CA ASN A 80 -34.67 7.07 37.77
C ASN A 80 -34.11 6.82 36.37
N GLU A 81 -34.53 5.75 35.69
CA GLU A 81 -34.37 5.62 34.24
C GLU A 81 -35.72 5.20 33.62
N SER A 82 -36.51 6.19 33.22
CA SER A 82 -37.66 5.99 32.34
C SER A 82 -37.18 5.57 30.96
N ILE A 83 -37.58 4.39 30.50
CA ILE A 83 -37.27 3.96 29.13
C ILE A 83 -38.29 4.60 28.19
N CYS A 84 -37.87 5.65 27.48
CA CYS A 84 -38.60 6.20 26.34
C CYS A 84 -38.66 5.18 25.21
N LEU A 85 -39.79 5.06 24.52
CA LEU A 85 -40.00 3.96 23.55
C LEU A 85 -40.08 4.44 22.09
N PHE A 86 -40.64 5.62 21.88
CA PHE A 86 -40.99 6.12 20.57
C PHE A 86 -40.76 7.63 20.48
N TRP A 87 -39.92 8.04 19.54
CA TRP A 87 -39.49 9.44 19.42
C TRP A 87 -39.98 10.05 18.11
N ILE A 88 -40.50 11.28 18.22
CA ILE A 88 -41.10 12.06 17.13
C ILE A 88 -40.24 13.32 16.89
N PRO A 89 -39.61 13.45 15.71
CA PRO A 89 -38.90 14.66 15.31
C PRO A 89 -39.82 15.89 15.22
N ALA A 90 -39.38 16.99 15.83
CA ALA A 90 -40.09 18.27 15.77
C ALA A 90 -39.13 19.46 15.70
N LEU A 91 -39.66 20.61 15.31
CA LEU A 91 -39.03 21.92 15.41
C LEU A 91 -39.74 22.75 16.47
N ILE A 92 -38.97 23.38 17.34
CA ILE A 92 -39.48 24.31 18.35
C ILE A 92 -38.96 25.72 18.08
N ASP A 93 -39.83 26.73 18.19
CA ASP A 93 -39.42 28.14 18.18
C ASP A 93 -39.12 28.68 19.59
N ARG A 94 -38.78 29.97 19.70
CA ARG A 94 -38.43 30.60 20.99
C ARG A 94 -39.63 30.76 21.92
N GLU A 95 -40.84 30.71 21.37
CA GLU A 95 -42.07 30.78 22.14
C GLU A 95 -42.57 29.40 22.57
N GLY A 96 -41.88 28.34 22.16
CA GLY A 96 -42.22 26.96 22.50
C GLY A 96 -43.18 26.29 21.52
N ARG A 97 -43.54 26.93 20.41
CA ARG A 97 -44.48 26.34 19.44
C ARG A 97 -43.81 25.27 18.59
N LEU A 98 -44.52 24.16 18.41
CA LEU A 98 -44.08 23.00 17.67
C LEU A 98 -44.43 23.12 16.19
N SER A 99 -43.57 22.54 15.36
CA SER A 99 -43.79 22.41 13.92
C SER A 99 -43.02 21.21 13.38
N ILE A 100 -43.38 20.76 12.18
CA ILE A 100 -42.82 19.55 11.58
C ILE A 100 -41.33 19.77 11.23
N SER A 101 -40.48 18.83 11.65
CA SER A 101 -39.09 18.77 11.16
C SER A 101 -39.06 18.13 9.77
N MET A 102 -38.46 18.82 8.80
CA MET A 102 -38.41 18.40 7.41
C MET A 102 -37.03 17.86 7.02
N ASN A 103 -37.01 16.85 6.16
CA ASN A 103 -35.82 16.37 5.46
C ASN A 103 -35.42 17.32 4.32
N TRP A 104 -34.22 17.13 3.77
CA TRP A 104 -33.69 17.90 2.64
C TRP A 104 -34.58 17.89 1.38
N ASN A 105 -35.40 16.85 1.21
CA ASN A 105 -36.35 16.71 0.10
C ASN A 105 -37.75 17.28 0.43
N ASN A 106 -37.86 18.09 1.49
CA ASN A 106 -39.10 18.72 1.95
C ASN A 106 -40.21 17.73 2.36
N ARG A 107 -39.82 16.51 2.78
CA ARG A 107 -40.73 15.54 3.41
C ARG A 107 -40.55 15.56 4.93
N PRO A 108 -41.59 15.34 5.73
CA PRO A 108 -41.46 15.19 7.17
C PRO A 108 -40.45 14.10 7.55
N LYS A 109 -39.68 14.33 8.61
CA LYS A 109 -38.84 13.28 9.20
C LYS A 109 -39.73 12.18 9.78
N THR A 110 -39.28 10.93 9.68
CA THR A 110 -40.03 9.80 10.20
C THR A 110 -39.76 9.62 11.70
N PRO A 111 -40.77 9.30 12.52
CA PRO A 111 -40.55 8.89 13.90
C PRO A 111 -39.84 7.54 13.96
N PHE A 112 -39.35 7.15 15.14
CA PHE A 112 -38.66 5.87 15.30
C PHE A 112 -38.87 5.27 16.69
N PHE A 113 -38.84 3.94 16.74
CA PHE A 113 -38.84 3.15 17.97
C PHE A 113 -37.41 2.92 18.45
N ILE A 114 -37.18 2.80 19.76
CA ILE A 114 -35.87 2.39 20.28
C ILE A 114 -35.65 0.89 20.00
N ARG A 115 -34.48 0.50 19.49
CA ARG A 115 -34.24 -0.90 19.09
C ARG A 115 -34.39 -1.89 20.26
N ASP A 116 -34.03 -1.48 21.46
CA ASP A 116 -34.05 -2.31 22.67
C ASP A 116 -35.48 -2.70 23.09
N CYS A 117 -36.51 -1.95 22.67
CA CYS A 117 -37.92 -2.28 22.92
C CYS A 117 -38.57 -3.11 21.81
N LEU A 118 -37.80 -3.65 20.86
CA LEU A 118 -38.32 -4.46 19.75
C LEU A 118 -37.72 -5.87 19.76
N THR A 119 -38.55 -6.89 19.54
CA THR A 119 -38.09 -8.28 19.42
C THR A 119 -37.46 -8.56 18.05
N PRO A 120 -36.39 -9.38 17.99
CA PRO A 120 -35.68 -9.98 19.12
C PRO A 120 -34.75 -8.96 19.82
N ASN A 121 -34.75 -8.93 21.15
CA ASN A 121 -33.83 -8.12 21.97
C ASN A 121 -32.99 -9.03 22.90
N PRO A 122 -31.71 -8.70 23.16
CA PRO A 122 -30.81 -9.53 23.97
C PRO A 122 -31.00 -9.39 25.50
N SER A 123 -31.91 -8.53 25.93
CA SER A 123 -31.99 -8.00 27.29
C SER A 123 -33.43 -8.03 27.82
N ASN A 124 -33.62 -8.03 29.15
CA ASN A 124 -34.93 -8.02 29.84
C ASN A 124 -35.78 -6.74 29.60
N PHE A 125 -35.55 -6.00 28.51
CA PHE A 125 -36.35 -4.83 28.16
C PHE A 125 -37.75 -5.27 27.74
N TYR A 126 -38.75 -4.52 28.21
CA TYR A 126 -40.13 -4.67 27.78
C TYR A 126 -40.23 -4.43 26.27
N ALA A 127 -40.56 -5.47 25.52
CA ALA A 127 -40.73 -5.38 24.09
C ALA A 127 -42.17 -4.98 23.77
N ILE A 128 -42.34 -3.89 23.02
CA ILE A 128 -43.65 -3.39 22.60
C ILE A 128 -44.13 -3.99 21.29
N GLY A 129 -43.25 -4.63 20.53
CA GLY A 129 -43.56 -5.23 19.23
C GLY A 129 -42.34 -5.94 18.64
N SER A 130 -42.45 -6.38 17.39
CA SER A 130 -41.31 -6.92 16.65
C SER A 130 -40.68 -5.87 15.76
N GLU A 131 -39.37 -6.00 15.53
CA GLU A 131 -38.63 -5.14 14.61
C GLU A 131 -39.27 -5.12 13.22
N ARG A 132 -39.67 -6.29 12.72
CA ARG A 132 -40.32 -6.44 11.42
C ARG A 132 -41.64 -5.68 11.34
N ASN A 133 -42.44 -5.68 12.39
CA ASN A 133 -43.69 -4.93 12.44
C ASN A 133 -43.43 -3.42 12.48
N ALA A 134 -42.45 -2.98 13.28
CA ALA A 134 -42.06 -1.58 13.37
C ALA A 134 -41.59 -1.01 12.03
N THR A 135 -40.70 -1.71 11.33
CA THR A 135 -40.23 -1.31 10.00
C THR A 135 -41.39 -1.25 9.00
N LYS A 136 -42.27 -2.27 8.99
CA LYS A 136 -43.41 -2.31 8.09
C LYS A 136 -44.39 -1.17 8.32
N ALA A 137 -44.74 -0.87 9.58
CA ALA A 137 -45.66 0.21 9.93
C ALA A 137 -45.09 1.58 9.51
N LEU A 138 -43.80 1.81 9.76
CA LEU A 138 -43.10 3.04 9.36
C LEU A 138 -43.00 3.21 7.83
N GLU A 139 -42.85 2.13 7.07
CA GLU A 139 -42.78 2.16 5.61
C GLU A 139 -44.16 2.36 4.94
N GLN A 140 -45.23 1.84 5.56
CA GLN A 140 -46.58 1.91 5.02
C GLN A 140 -47.23 3.29 5.26
N GLU A 141 -46.96 3.93 6.38
CA GLU A 141 -47.51 5.25 6.68
C GLU A 141 -46.77 6.35 5.88
N LYS A 142 -47.53 7.07 5.05
CA LYS A 142 -47.02 8.26 4.36
C LYS A 142 -47.19 9.47 5.27
N PHE A 143 -46.08 9.94 5.82
CA PHE A 143 -46.03 11.18 6.63
C PHE A 143 -46.13 12.46 5.80
N ASP A 144 -46.68 12.44 4.59
CA ASP A 144 -46.83 13.60 3.71
C ASP A 144 -47.94 14.55 4.20
N THR A 145 -47.61 15.40 5.16
CA THR A 145 -48.50 16.47 5.64
C THR A 145 -47.72 17.73 6.01
N ASN A 146 -48.41 18.86 5.94
CA ASN A 146 -47.92 20.17 6.39
C ASN A 146 -48.56 20.60 7.73
N SER A 147 -49.52 19.84 8.24
CA SER A 147 -50.20 20.11 9.51
C SER A 147 -49.54 19.33 10.65
N TRP A 148 -49.16 20.03 11.71
CA TRP A 148 -48.55 19.41 12.88
C TRP A 148 -49.48 18.39 13.55
N SER A 149 -50.77 18.73 13.68
CA SER A 149 -51.79 17.83 14.27
C SER A 149 -51.94 16.55 13.43
N GLU A 150 -52.03 16.66 12.10
CA GLU A 150 -52.11 15.47 11.23
C GLU A 150 -50.82 14.63 11.30
N TYR A 151 -49.65 15.27 11.39
CA TYR A 151 -48.38 14.56 11.54
C TYR A 151 -48.33 13.78 12.87
N TRP A 152 -48.83 14.38 13.95
CA TRP A 152 -48.92 13.74 15.26
C TRP A 152 -49.87 12.54 15.25
N GLU A 153 -51.06 12.67 14.65
CA GLU A 153 -52.00 11.56 14.46
C GLU A 153 -51.40 10.40 13.66
N LYS A 154 -50.66 10.71 12.58
CA LYS A 154 -49.91 9.71 11.81
C LYS A 154 -48.87 8.98 12.67
N CYS A 155 -48.15 9.71 13.53
CA CYS A 155 -47.21 9.11 14.47
C CYS A 155 -47.90 8.18 15.48
N GLU A 156 -49.06 8.57 16.00
CA GLU A 156 -49.86 7.73 16.91
C GLU A 156 -50.39 6.47 16.22
N ARG A 157 -50.82 6.56 14.95
CA ARG A 157 -51.25 5.38 14.17
C ARG A 157 -50.15 4.35 14.05
N VAL A 158 -48.94 4.76 13.68
CA VAL A 158 -47.78 3.85 13.58
C VAL A 158 -47.42 3.27 14.94
N PHE A 159 -47.44 4.08 16.00
CA PHE A 159 -47.22 3.58 17.36
C PHE A 159 -48.25 2.51 17.75
N LYS A 160 -49.53 2.75 17.45
CA LYS A 160 -50.63 1.82 17.74
C LYS A 160 -50.55 0.53 16.93
N GLU A 161 -50.11 0.59 15.67
CA GLU A 161 -49.91 -0.62 14.86
C GLU A 161 -48.84 -1.55 15.45
N VAL A 162 -47.81 -0.98 16.07
CA VAL A 162 -46.70 -1.76 16.64
C VAL A 162 -46.98 -2.20 18.07
N SER A 163 -47.55 -1.33 18.90
CA SER A 163 -47.77 -1.54 20.34
C SER A 163 -49.17 -2.01 20.72
N GLU A 164 -50.08 -2.07 19.75
CA GLU A 164 -51.52 -2.36 19.90
C GLU A 164 -52.31 -1.33 20.72
N LYS A 165 -51.68 -0.24 21.17
CA LYS A 165 -52.28 0.82 22.03
C LYS A 165 -52.02 2.22 21.49
N SER A 166 -52.97 3.13 21.67
CA SER A 166 -52.75 4.57 21.44
C SER A 166 -51.77 5.18 22.47
N PHE A 167 -51.32 6.42 22.28
CA PHE A 167 -50.47 7.07 23.29
C PHE A 167 -51.21 7.22 24.62
N GLU A 168 -52.50 7.52 24.56
CA GLU A 168 -53.36 7.65 25.74
C GLU A 168 -53.57 6.29 26.46
N GLU A 169 -53.83 5.22 25.70
CA GLU A 169 -54.02 3.86 26.25
C GLU A 169 -52.73 3.25 26.80
N PHE A 170 -51.59 3.63 26.22
CA PHE A 170 -50.28 3.12 26.61
C PHE A 170 -49.77 3.76 27.90
N ASN A 171 -49.99 5.07 28.08
CA ASN A 171 -49.57 5.81 29.27
C ASN A 171 -50.67 5.83 30.33
N SER A 172 -50.92 4.70 30.99
CA SER A 172 -51.95 4.56 32.05
C SER A 172 -51.54 5.18 33.41
N PHE A 173 -50.72 6.23 33.40
CA PHE A 173 -50.18 6.88 34.60
C PHE A 173 -51.14 7.97 35.13
N SER A 174 -51.03 8.30 36.42
CA SER A 174 -51.83 9.37 37.05
C SER A 174 -51.50 10.76 36.50
N GLU A 175 -50.26 10.97 36.06
CA GLU A 175 -49.81 12.20 35.41
C GLU A 175 -49.32 11.88 33.99
N LYS A 176 -49.92 12.54 32.99
CA LYS A 176 -49.49 12.43 31.60
C LYS A 176 -48.34 13.37 31.33
N SER A 177 -47.30 12.86 30.70
CA SER A 177 -46.09 13.63 30.43
C SER A 177 -45.44 13.22 29.11
N VAL A 178 -44.69 14.15 28.52
CA VAL A 178 -43.91 13.95 27.29
C VAL A 178 -42.47 14.32 27.57
N TYR A 179 -41.55 13.43 27.21
CA TYR A 179 -40.12 13.72 27.24
C TYR A 179 -39.72 14.53 26.02
N VAL A 180 -38.83 15.49 26.22
CA VAL A 180 -38.30 16.33 25.16
C VAL A 180 -36.79 16.34 25.26
N GLU A 181 -36.13 16.06 24.15
CA GLU A 181 -34.67 16.12 24.08
C GLU A 181 -34.23 16.88 22.83
N LEU A 182 -33.06 17.51 22.89
CA LEU A 182 -32.43 18.05 21.69
C LEU A 182 -32.18 16.90 20.69
N MET A 183 -32.42 17.17 19.41
CA MET A 183 -32.15 16.18 18.37
C MET A 183 -30.65 15.84 18.37
N PRO A 184 -30.24 14.61 18.71
CA PRO A 184 -28.85 14.21 18.59
C PRO A 184 -28.45 14.17 17.11
N LEU A 185 -27.16 14.28 16.83
CA LEU A 185 -26.64 14.12 15.47
C LEU A 185 -26.98 12.72 14.95
N ARG A 186 -27.99 12.63 14.08
CA ARG A 186 -28.47 11.39 13.45
C ARG A 186 -28.18 11.38 11.95
N ASN A 187 -28.30 10.21 11.33
CA ASN A 187 -28.00 9.97 9.92
C ASN A 187 -26.53 10.19 9.52
N LEU A 188 -25.61 10.14 10.49
CA LEU A 188 -24.17 10.23 10.22
C LEU A 188 -23.68 9.07 9.34
N SER A 189 -24.38 7.93 9.41
CA SER A 189 -24.08 6.71 8.67
C SER A 189 -24.76 6.62 7.30
N ASN A 190 -25.60 7.59 6.92
CA ASN A 190 -26.42 7.53 5.71
C ASN A 190 -25.61 7.32 4.42
N ASN A 191 -24.45 7.98 4.29
CA ASN A 191 -23.59 7.79 3.12
C ASN A 191 -22.98 6.39 3.06
N ILE A 192 -22.67 5.80 4.23
CA ILE A 192 -22.20 4.42 4.33
C ILE A 192 -23.34 3.45 4.00
N LEU A 193 -24.57 3.74 4.43
CA LEU A 193 -25.76 2.96 4.08
C LEU A 193 -26.04 2.95 2.58
N LYS A 194 -25.92 4.10 1.90
CA LYS A 194 -25.99 4.19 0.43
C LYS A 194 -24.92 3.34 -0.26
N LEU A 195 -23.71 3.30 0.30
CA LEU A 195 -22.65 2.41 -0.21
C LEU A 195 -23.07 0.93 -0.03
N TYR A 196 -23.63 0.55 1.12
CA TYR A 196 -24.18 -0.79 1.30
C TYR A 196 -25.32 -1.09 0.33
N ASP A 197 -26.23 -0.15 0.07
CA ASP A 197 -27.30 -0.29 -0.93
C ASP A 197 -26.70 -0.61 -2.31
N PHE A 198 -25.72 0.21 -2.74
CA PHE A 198 -24.98 0.01 -3.97
C PHE A 198 -24.29 -1.37 -4.01
N LEU A 199 -23.66 -1.79 -2.91
CA LEU A 199 -22.99 -3.09 -2.78
C LEU A 199 -23.97 -4.27 -2.60
N THR A 200 -25.28 -4.04 -2.44
CA THR A 200 -26.27 -5.12 -2.23
C THR A 200 -27.20 -5.31 -3.43
N ASP A 201 -27.36 -4.29 -4.28
CA ASP A 201 -28.16 -4.36 -5.51
C ASP A 201 -27.47 -5.23 -6.59
N LYS A 202 -28.26 -5.95 -7.40
CA LYS A 202 -27.86 -7.19 -8.11
C LYS A 202 -26.80 -7.07 -9.24
N ASP A 203 -26.15 -8.23 -9.47
CA ASP A 203 -25.47 -8.74 -10.69
C ASP A 203 -24.00 -8.37 -11.02
N GLU A 204 -23.39 -7.32 -10.46
CA GLU A 204 -21.94 -7.02 -10.70
C GLU A 204 -20.98 -7.50 -9.58
N LEU A 205 -21.54 -7.96 -8.45
CA LEU A 205 -20.82 -8.20 -7.20
C LEU A 205 -19.81 -9.36 -7.22
N THR A 206 -19.97 -10.35 -8.10
CA THR A 206 -19.14 -11.57 -8.03
C THR A 206 -17.83 -11.49 -8.80
N ASN A 207 -17.62 -10.52 -9.70
CA ASN A 207 -16.40 -10.47 -10.52
C ASN A 207 -15.57 -9.17 -10.49
N ASN A 208 -16.05 -8.05 -9.90
CA ASN A 208 -15.37 -6.75 -10.07
C ASN A 208 -14.76 -6.10 -8.80
N HIS A 209 -14.74 -6.76 -7.63
CA HIS A 209 -14.22 -6.14 -6.38
C HIS A 209 -13.27 -7.05 -5.57
N PRO A 210 -12.00 -7.20 -5.99
CA PRO A 210 -11.05 -8.13 -5.36
C PRO A 210 -10.77 -7.81 -3.88
N LEU A 211 -10.73 -6.53 -3.49
CA LEU A 211 -10.52 -6.11 -2.11
C LEU A 211 -11.66 -6.58 -1.18
N LEU A 212 -12.91 -6.34 -1.60
CA LEU A 212 -14.10 -6.72 -0.82
C LEU A 212 -14.18 -8.24 -0.65
N ASN A 213 -13.88 -8.99 -1.72
CA ASN A 213 -13.82 -10.45 -1.68
C ASN A 213 -12.77 -10.94 -0.68
N LYS A 214 -11.56 -10.38 -0.69
CA LYS A 214 -10.48 -10.75 0.24
C LYS A 214 -10.79 -10.36 1.69
N LEU A 215 -11.48 -9.24 1.93
CA LEU A 215 -11.95 -8.84 3.26
C LEU A 215 -12.98 -9.81 3.84
N LEU A 216 -13.91 -10.29 3.01
CA LEU A 216 -15.02 -11.14 3.43
C LEU A 216 -14.69 -12.63 3.48
N CYS A 217 -13.75 -13.06 2.63
CA CYS A 217 -13.27 -14.43 2.54
C CYS A 217 -11.73 -14.40 2.62
N PRO A 218 -11.16 -14.13 3.81
CA PRO A 218 -9.71 -14.10 3.96
C PRO A 218 -9.12 -15.45 3.60
N GLN A 219 -8.06 -15.45 2.78
CA GLN A 219 -7.34 -16.68 2.49
C GLN A 219 -6.69 -17.21 3.78
N THR A 220 -6.84 -18.51 4.02
CA THR A 220 -6.30 -19.20 5.20
C THR A 220 -4.81 -19.53 5.06
N GLU A 221 -4.25 -19.46 3.85
CA GLU A 221 -2.84 -19.71 3.63
C GLU A 221 -2.01 -18.51 4.09
N LYS A 222 -1.15 -18.75 5.08
CA LYS A 222 -0.17 -17.76 5.55
C LYS A 222 0.91 -17.62 4.49
N GLN A 223 1.06 -16.42 3.92
CA GLN A 223 2.25 -16.13 3.12
C GLN A 223 3.46 -15.99 4.05
N PRO A 224 4.62 -16.58 3.70
CA PRO A 224 5.84 -16.37 4.46
C PRO A 224 6.23 -14.89 4.39
N TYR A 225 6.89 -14.40 5.43
CA TYR A 225 7.53 -13.09 5.35
C TYR A 225 8.54 -13.10 4.20
N PRO A 226 8.69 -11.98 3.47
CA PRO A 226 9.76 -11.84 2.50
C PRO A 226 11.10 -12.17 3.15
N ASP A 227 11.92 -12.98 2.48
CA ASP A 227 13.26 -13.29 2.98
C ASP A 227 14.14 -12.03 3.00
N ASP A 228 15.14 -12.00 3.88
CA ASP A 228 16.01 -10.82 4.05
C ASP A 228 16.69 -10.41 2.74
N HIS A 229 17.06 -11.38 1.88
CA HIS A 229 17.68 -11.09 0.59
C HIS A 229 16.70 -10.34 -0.33
N ALA A 230 15.46 -10.80 -0.46
CA ALA A 230 14.41 -10.15 -1.23
C ALA A 230 14.04 -8.76 -0.69
N VAL A 231 14.11 -8.55 0.63
CA VAL A 231 13.85 -7.25 1.26
C VAL A 231 14.91 -6.22 0.87
N TRP A 232 16.19 -6.59 0.97
CA TRP A 232 17.30 -5.68 0.72
C TRP A 232 17.62 -5.50 -0.78
N PHE A 233 17.30 -6.48 -1.63
CA PHE A 233 17.42 -6.38 -3.08
C PHE A 233 16.11 -5.96 -3.78
N ASN A 234 15.25 -5.21 -3.09
CA ASN A 234 13.98 -4.75 -3.65
C ASN A 234 14.16 -3.63 -4.69
N THR A 235 14.19 -3.98 -5.97
CA THR A 235 14.27 -3.06 -7.12
C THR A 235 12.98 -2.26 -7.37
N ASN A 236 11.88 -2.62 -6.71
CA ASN A 236 10.60 -1.91 -6.79
C ASN A 236 10.48 -0.80 -5.75
N HIS A 237 11.44 -0.66 -4.82
CA HIS A 237 11.54 0.53 -3.97
C HIS A 237 12.30 1.62 -4.72
N ILE A 238 11.55 2.54 -5.31
CA ILE A 238 12.03 3.61 -6.20
C ILE A 238 11.67 5.02 -5.73
N GLY A 239 10.82 5.15 -4.71
CA GLY A 239 10.43 6.44 -4.13
C GLY A 239 10.62 6.50 -2.62
N GLN A 240 11.09 7.64 -2.13
CA GLN A 240 11.22 7.92 -0.70
C GLN A 240 10.81 9.36 -0.42
N PHE A 241 9.99 9.61 0.61
CA PHE A 241 9.54 10.98 0.91
C PHE A 241 10.65 11.82 1.56
N SER A 242 11.17 11.36 2.71
CA SER A 242 12.22 12.06 3.46
C SER A 242 13.60 11.62 2.99
N GLY A 243 14.48 12.59 2.72
CA GLY A 243 15.89 12.37 2.45
C GLY A 243 16.78 12.46 3.69
N GLU A 244 16.18 12.63 4.88
CA GLU A 244 16.91 12.85 6.13
C GLU A 244 17.23 11.54 6.86
N PHE A 245 16.26 10.62 6.92
CA PHE A 245 16.39 9.32 7.58
C PHE A 245 15.99 8.19 6.63
N PRO A 246 16.80 7.11 6.53
CA PRO A 246 16.46 5.93 5.74
C PRO A 246 15.37 5.09 6.40
N LEU A 247 14.80 4.13 5.67
CA LEU A 247 13.89 3.15 6.27
C LEU A 247 14.60 2.14 7.16
N ALA A 248 13.99 1.84 8.30
CA ALA A 248 14.39 0.74 9.18
C ALA A 248 14.04 -0.62 8.55
N THR A 249 14.71 -1.70 8.97
CA THR A 249 14.51 -3.06 8.43
C THR A 249 13.04 -3.49 8.44
N SER A 250 12.32 -3.29 9.55
CA SER A 250 10.90 -3.65 9.66
C SER A 250 10.00 -2.88 8.70
N GLN A 251 10.32 -1.62 8.42
CA GLN A 251 9.62 -0.80 7.44
C GLN A 251 9.91 -1.27 6.02
N ARG A 252 11.16 -1.71 5.72
CA ARG A 252 11.50 -2.31 4.44
C ARG A 252 10.78 -3.63 4.19
N ILE A 253 10.63 -4.47 5.21
CA ILE A 253 9.83 -5.70 5.11
C ILE A 253 8.38 -5.36 4.70
N ALA A 254 7.77 -4.37 5.37
CA ALA A 254 6.42 -3.95 5.04
C ALA A 254 6.32 -3.32 3.64
N LEU A 255 7.30 -2.51 3.24
CA LEU A 255 7.36 -1.94 1.90
C LEU A 255 7.57 -3.02 0.83
N ARG A 256 8.39 -4.04 1.10
CA ARG A 256 8.61 -5.18 0.21
C ARG A 256 7.32 -5.96 0.00
N ALA A 257 6.63 -6.29 1.09
CA ALA A 257 5.32 -6.94 1.03
C ALA A 257 4.30 -6.10 0.23
N PHE A 258 4.33 -4.77 0.39
CA PHE A 258 3.51 -3.86 -0.39
C PHE A 258 3.88 -3.88 -1.89
N THR A 259 5.16 -3.84 -2.25
CA THR A 259 5.58 -3.85 -3.67
C THR A 259 5.31 -5.18 -4.37
N ASP A 260 5.17 -6.27 -3.62
CA ASP A 260 4.79 -7.60 -4.13
C ASP A 260 3.26 -7.79 -4.18
N SER A 261 2.51 -6.85 -3.59
CA SER A 261 1.05 -6.93 -3.51
C SER A 261 0.38 -6.72 -4.88
N GLN A 262 -0.67 -7.48 -5.11
CA GLN A 262 -1.55 -7.38 -6.26
C GLN A 262 -2.81 -6.56 -5.93
N THR A 263 -3.58 -6.23 -6.96
CA THR A 263 -4.85 -5.51 -6.80
C THR A 263 -5.78 -6.23 -5.82
N GLY A 264 -6.23 -5.47 -4.81
CA GLY A 264 -7.13 -5.95 -3.76
C GLY A 264 -6.46 -6.66 -2.59
N ASP A 265 -5.12 -6.79 -2.57
CA ASP A 265 -4.42 -7.31 -1.39
C ASP A 265 -4.61 -6.43 -0.15
N ILE A 266 -4.55 -7.08 1.01
CA ILE A 266 -4.70 -6.47 2.32
C ILE A 266 -3.41 -6.70 3.09
N LEU A 267 -2.69 -5.62 3.36
CA LEU A 267 -1.47 -5.66 4.15
C LEU A 267 -1.73 -5.14 5.57
N ALA A 268 -1.64 -6.02 6.55
CA ALA A 268 -1.70 -5.64 7.96
C ALA A 268 -0.29 -5.30 8.47
N VAL A 269 -0.08 -4.04 8.86
CA VAL A 269 1.19 -3.58 9.46
C VAL A 269 0.97 -3.27 10.92
N ASN A 270 1.58 -4.06 11.80
CA ASN A 270 1.61 -3.78 13.23
C ASN A 270 2.83 -2.92 13.57
N GLY A 271 2.64 -1.91 14.42
CA GLY A 271 3.72 -1.07 14.92
C GLY A 271 3.33 -0.41 16.23
N PRO A 272 4.09 -0.59 17.33
CA PRO A 272 3.93 0.18 18.57
C PRO A 272 3.98 1.71 18.37
N PRO A 273 3.59 2.51 19.35
CA PRO A 273 3.81 3.96 19.32
C PRO A 273 5.29 4.28 19.08
N GLY A 274 5.57 5.25 18.20
CA GLY A 274 6.95 5.68 17.88
C GLY A 274 7.71 4.86 16.81
N THR A 275 7.14 3.78 16.26
CA THR A 275 7.87 2.92 15.29
C THR A 275 7.85 3.42 13.83
N GLY A 276 7.62 4.72 13.61
CA GLY A 276 7.66 5.32 12.27
C GLY A 276 6.58 4.83 11.29
N LYS A 277 5.36 4.52 11.75
CA LYS A 277 4.23 4.13 10.87
C LYS A 277 3.92 5.20 9.81
N THR A 278 4.00 6.47 10.18
CA THR A 278 3.83 7.60 9.25
C THR A 278 4.94 7.60 8.18
N THR A 279 6.19 7.31 8.57
CA THR A 279 7.33 7.19 7.65
C THR A 279 7.12 6.07 6.63
N LEU A 280 6.62 4.91 7.07
CA LEU A 280 6.26 3.83 6.14
C LEU A 280 5.18 4.28 5.15
N LEU A 281 4.12 4.94 5.63
CA LEU A 281 3.04 5.42 4.78
C LEU A 281 3.54 6.45 3.74
N GLN A 282 4.44 7.34 4.15
CA GLN A 282 5.12 8.27 3.26
C GLN A 282 5.91 7.54 2.16
N SER A 283 6.66 6.48 2.51
CA SER A 283 7.40 5.70 1.52
C SER A 283 6.48 4.97 0.55
N VAL A 284 5.37 4.42 1.01
CA VAL A 284 4.34 3.80 0.14
C VAL A 284 3.79 4.83 -0.85
N ILE A 285 3.40 6.01 -0.37
CA ILE A 285 2.87 7.09 -1.21
C ILE A 285 3.94 7.58 -2.20
N ALA A 286 5.17 7.77 -1.74
CA ALA A 286 6.27 8.19 -2.59
C ALA A 286 6.55 7.18 -3.71
N ASN A 287 6.56 5.88 -3.37
CA ASN A 287 6.78 4.82 -4.34
C ASN A 287 5.68 4.79 -5.41
N LEU A 288 4.41 4.87 -5.01
CA LEU A 288 3.26 4.94 -5.92
C LEU A 288 3.32 6.17 -6.84
N ALA A 289 3.68 7.33 -6.30
CA ALA A 289 3.82 8.57 -7.08
C ALA A 289 4.89 8.42 -8.17
N VAL A 290 6.08 7.91 -7.84
CA VAL A 290 7.15 7.66 -8.81
C VAL A 290 6.74 6.61 -9.84
N GLN A 291 6.19 5.48 -9.39
CA GLN A 291 5.79 4.37 -10.25
C GLN A 291 4.76 4.81 -11.31
N SER A 292 3.76 5.58 -10.90
CA SER A 292 2.74 6.09 -11.82
C SER A 292 3.31 7.00 -12.93
N VAL A 293 4.35 7.78 -12.62
CA VAL A 293 5.03 8.63 -13.63
C VAL A 293 5.85 7.79 -14.61
N LEU A 294 6.57 6.77 -14.12
CA LEU A 294 7.32 5.85 -14.98
C LEU A 294 6.38 5.12 -15.96
N ASN A 295 5.26 4.63 -15.45
CA ASN A 295 4.29 3.84 -16.21
C ASN A 295 3.39 4.67 -17.14
N ASN A 296 3.43 6.00 -17.05
CA ASN A 296 2.47 6.90 -17.74
C ASN A 296 1.02 6.67 -17.30
N GLU A 297 0.84 6.31 -16.05
CA GLU A 297 -0.47 6.12 -15.44
C GLU A 297 -0.99 7.46 -14.87
N PRO A 298 -2.32 7.59 -14.67
CA PRO A 298 -2.87 8.71 -13.92
C PRO A 298 -2.29 8.74 -12.49
N PRO A 299 -2.30 9.91 -11.81
CA PRO A 299 -1.87 9.98 -10.43
C PRO A 299 -2.69 9.01 -9.56
N PRO A 300 -2.05 8.24 -8.66
CA PRO A 300 -2.76 7.25 -7.85
C PRO A 300 -3.73 7.93 -6.89
N LEU A 301 -4.95 7.38 -6.78
CA LEU A 301 -5.92 7.82 -5.77
C LEU A 301 -5.62 7.14 -4.44
N ILE A 302 -5.23 7.93 -3.44
CA ILE A 302 -4.85 7.43 -2.11
C ILE A 302 -5.83 8.00 -1.10
N LEU A 303 -6.58 7.11 -0.44
CA LEU A 303 -7.53 7.48 0.60
C LEU A 303 -7.02 7.00 1.96
N ALA A 304 -6.70 7.95 2.84
CA ALA A 304 -6.45 7.68 4.25
C ALA A 304 -7.74 7.90 5.05
N SER A 305 -8.11 6.93 5.88
CA SER A 305 -9.29 7.04 6.76
C SER A 305 -8.92 6.62 8.19
N SER A 306 -9.62 7.22 9.16
CA SER A 306 -9.48 6.89 10.57
C SER A 306 -10.75 7.26 11.32
N THR A 307 -11.02 6.57 12.43
CA THR A 307 -12.08 6.93 13.38
C THR A 307 -11.71 8.13 14.26
N ASN A 308 -10.45 8.57 14.25
CA ASN A 308 -9.95 9.71 15.00
C ASN A 308 -9.34 10.77 14.08
N ASN A 309 -9.91 11.98 14.11
CA ASN A 309 -9.42 13.14 13.34
C ASN A 309 -7.95 13.47 13.62
N GLN A 310 -7.46 13.24 14.85
CA GLN A 310 -6.05 13.49 15.20
C GLN A 310 -5.10 12.59 14.40
N ALA A 311 -5.50 11.34 14.11
CA ALA A 311 -4.69 10.44 13.29
C ALA A 311 -4.59 10.95 11.85
N ILE A 312 -5.68 11.51 11.31
CA ILE A 312 -5.71 12.09 9.96
C ILE A 312 -4.81 13.33 9.90
N THR A 313 -4.91 14.22 10.89
CA THR A 313 -4.02 15.40 10.97
C THR A 313 -2.55 14.98 11.14
N ASN A 314 -2.26 13.91 11.88
CA ASN A 314 -0.89 13.41 12.03
C ASN A 314 -0.32 12.86 10.72
N ILE A 315 -1.15 12.20 9.90
CA ILE A 315 -0.73 11.77 8.56
C ILE A 315 -0.38 13.00 7.72
N LEU A 316 -1.26 14.00 7.68
CA LEU A 316 -1.06 15.22 6.89
C LEU A 316 0.13 16.06 7.37
N ASN A 317 0.31 16.21 8.68
CA ASN A 317 1.47 16.87 9.27
C ASN A 317 2.77 16.10 8.94
N GLY A 318 2.70 14.79 8.75
CA GLY A 318 3.82 14.00 8.24
C GLY A 318 4.24 14.44 6.84
N PHE A 319 3.33 14.95 6.01
CA PHE A 319 3.64 15.50 4.68
C PHE A 319 3.91 17.01 4.71
N SER A 320 4.40 17.54 5.83
CA SER A 320 4.80 18.94 5.92
C SER A 320 5.88 19.25 4.87
N LEU A 321 5.67 20.35 4.14
CA LEU A 321 6.66 20.85 3.21
C LEU A 321 7.92 21.29 3.98
N PRO A 322 9.12 20.87 3.56
CA PRO A 322 10.38 21.43 4.05
C PRO A 322 10.47 22.94 3.78
N GLU A 323 11.52 23.58 4.30
CA GLU A 323 11.75 25.02 4.10
C GLU A 323 11.66 25.43 2.62
N GLU A 324 11.02 26.57 2.34
CA GLU A 324 10.77 27.09 0.98
C GLU A 324 12.05 27.40 0.17
N SER A 325 13.21 27.41 0.83
CA SER A 325 14.51 27.71 0.21
C SER A 325 15.02 26.59 -0.70
N ASP A 326 14.60 25.33 -0.49
CA ASP A 326 15.00 24.21 -1.35
C ASP A 326 14.06 24.06 -2.55
N LEU A 327 14.58 24.31 -3.75
CA LEU A 327 13.84 24.17 -5.01
C LEU A 327 13.39 22.73 -5.30
N LEU A 328 14.06 21.71 -4.76
CA LEU A 328 13.63 20.33 -4.95
C LEU A 328 12.42 19.98 -4.08
N THR A 329 12.39 20.45 -2.84
CA THR A 329 11.39 20.00 -1.85
C THR A 329 10.28 21.02 -1.59
N SER A 330 10.25 22.12 -2.33
CA SER A 330 9.18 23.12 -2.30
C SER A 330 8.26 22.97 -3.51
N HIS A 331 6.98 23.32 -3.37
CA HIS A 331 6.07 23.37 -4.52
C HIS A 331 6.60 24.29 -5.61
N TRP A 332 6.48 23.87 -6.87
CA TRP A 332 6.76 24.79 -7.99
C TRP A 332 5.57 25.68 -8.32
N LEU A 333 4.38 25.29 -7.84
CA LEU A 333 3.19 26.12 -7.87
C LEU A 333 3.13 27.05 -6.64
N PRO A 334 2.67 28.30 -6.79
CA PRO A 334 2.56 29.25 -5.69
C PRO A 334 1.36 28.92 -4.79
N ASP A 335 1.40 29.35 -3.52
CA ASP A 335 0.29 29.33 -2.57
C ASP A 335 -0.38 27.94 -2.33
N VAL A 336 0.37 26.85 -2.49
CA VAL A 336 -0.07 25.48 -2.16
C VAL A 336 0.44 25.11 -0.76
N PRO A 337 -0.43 24.97 0.26
CA PRO A 337 0.01 24.85 1.65
C PRO A 337 0.34 23.41 2.09
N SER A 338 -0.06 22.39 1.32
CA SER A 338 0.14 20.99 1.70
C SER A 338 0.13 20.03 0.52
N LEU A 339 0.81 18.89 0.68
CA LEU A 339 0.83 17.78 -0.30
C LEU A 339 -0.40 16.85 -0.22
N GLY A 340 -1.21 16.99 0.82
CA GLY A 340 -2.39 16.17 1.06
C GLY A 340 -3.63 17.02 1.32
N LEU A 341 -4.79 16.37 1.25
CA LEU A 341 -6.10 16.99 1.42
C LEU A 341 -6.81 16.39 2.64
N TYR A 342 -7.54 17.24 3.35
CA TYR A 342 -8.36 16.79 4.48
C TYR A 342 -9.84 17.06 4.20
N MET A 343 -10.63 15.99 4.12
CA MET A 343 -12.07 16.07 3.94
C MET A 343 -12.78 16.34 5.27
N SER A 344 -13.09 17.60 5.55
CA SER A 344 -13.77 18.03 6.78
C SER A 344 -15.23 18.39 6.52
N GLY A 345 -16.14 17.98 7.40
CA GLY A 345 -17.56 18.40 7.38
C GLY A 345 -17.84 19.76 8.03
N GLN A 346 -16.81 20.45 8.53
CA GLN A 346 -16.89 21.85 8.99
C GLN A 346 -15.95 22.77 8.21
N ASN A 347 -16.45 23.96 7.85
CA ASN A 347 -15.77 24.99 7.08
C ASN A 347 -14.64 25.60 7.92
N LYS A 348 -13.56 24.85 8.14
CA LYS A 348 -12.34 25.30 8.82
C LYS A 348 -11.36 25.73 7.73
N SER A 349 -10.87 26.97 7.84
CA SER A 349 -10.03 27.65 6.85
C SER A 349 -8.72 26.95 6.51
N ASN A 350 -8.27 25.98 7.31
CA ASN A 350 -6.90 25.47 7.24
C ASN A 350 -6.78 24.08 6.61
N TYR A 351 -7.87 23.52 6.05
CA TYR A 351 -7.89 22.12 5.63
C TYR A 351 -8.65 21.93 4.31
N LEU A 352 -7.90 21.53 3.28
CA LEU A 352 -8.27 21.70 1.88
C LEU A 352 -9.14 20.53 1.37
N MET A 353 -10.46 20.63 1.61
CA MET A 353 -11.60 20.23 0.77
C MET A 353 -12.79 19.91 1.70
N HIS A 354 -13.84 20.72 1.70
CA HIS A 354 -14.95 20.54 2.66
C HIS A 354 -16.10 19.64 2.16
N SER A 355 -16.33 19.61 0.85
CA SER A 355 -17.51 18.97 0.28
C SER A 355 -17.37 18.82 -1.23
N LEU A 356 -17.78 17.66 -1.75
CA LEU A 356 -18.22 17.51 -3.13
C LEU A 356 -19.73 17.77 -3.13
N LYS A 357 -20.18 18.92 -3.64
CA LYS A 357 -21.62 19.16 -3.81
C LYS A 357 -22.19 18.23 -4.89
N GLU A 358 -23.51 18.13 -5.00
CA GLU A 358 -24.29 17.30 -5.95
C GLU A 358 -23.88 17.36 -7.44
N LYS A 359 -22.91 18.20 -7.82
CA LYS A 359 -22.38 18.39 -9.17
C LYS A 359 -20.87 18.13 -9.30
N ASN A 360 -20.26 17.35 -8.40
CA ASN A 360 -18.79 17.17 -8.34
C ASN A 360 -18.02 18.50 -8.30
N GLN A 361 -18.65 19.57 -7.81
CA GLN A 361 -17.98 20.85 -7.61
C GLN A 361 -17.23 20.80 -6.28
N THR A 362 -15.92 20.98 -6.37
CA THR A 362 -15.06 21.19 -5.21
C THR A 362 -15.47 22.49 -4.51
N THR A 363 -15.39 22.49 -3.18
CA THR A 363 -15.54 23.69 -2.35
C THR A 363 -14.35 23.83 -1.43
N GLY A 364 -13.96 25.07 -1.11
CA GLY A 364 -12.73 25.38 -0.38
C GLY A 364 -11.58 25.64 -1.35
N PHE A 365 -10.35 25.32 -0.93
CA PHE A 365 -9.12 25.70 -1.63
C PHE A 365 -9.12 25.48 -3.13
N PHE A 366 -9.37 24.27 -3.65
CA PHE A 366 -9.33 24.05 -5.10
C PHE A 366 -10.36 24.90 -5.85
N ALA A 367 -11.51 25.17 -5.26
CA ALA A 367 -12.52 26.00 -5.89
C ALA A 367 -12.01 27.45 -6.08
N ASP A 368 -11.15 27.91 -5.19
CA ASP A 368 -10.55 29.24 -5.25
C ASP A 368 -9.25 29.24 -6.06
N TYR A 369 -8.39 28.24 -5.86
CA TYR A 369 -7.12 28.06 -6.56
C TYR A 369 -7.29 27.82 -8.05
N GLU A 370 -8.28 27.01 -8.47
CA GLU A 370 -8.57 26.76 -9.90
C GLU A 370 -9.14 28.00 -10.64
N LYS A 371 -9.55 29.06 -9.90
CA LYS A 371 -9.95 30.34 -10.52
C LYS A 371 -8.74 31.18 -10.91
N THR A 372 -7.57 30.95 -10.33
CA THR A 372 -6.34 31.66 -10.69
C THR A 372 -6.02 31.45 -12.17
N PRO A 373 -5.69 32.50 -12.93
CA PRO A 373 -5.36 32.37 -14.34
C PRO A 373 -4.20 31.39 -14.56
N VAL A 374 -4.39 30.37 -15.39
CA VAL A 374 -3.40 29.30 -15.57
C VAL A 374 -2.02 29.82 -16.01
N HIS A 375 -1.96 30.90 -16.79
CA HIS A 375 -0.70 31.49 -17.27
C HIS A 375 0.18 32.07 -16.15
N GLU A 376 -0.42 32.55 -15.05
CA GLU A 376 0.34 33.04 -13.89
C GLU A 376 1.01 31.87 -13.15
N LEU A 377 0.28 30.75 -13.02
CA LEU A 377 0.78 29.52 -12.42
C LEU A 377 1.86 28.86 -13.30
N GLU A 378 1.64 28.80 -14.62
CA GLU A 378 2.62 28.29 -15.59
C GLU A 378 3.93 29.10 -15.54
N LYS A 379 3.85 30.43 -15.39
CA LYS A 379 5.03 31.29 -15.26
C LYS A 379 5.84 30.94 -14.01
N SER A 380 5.20 30.88 -12.84
CA SER A 380 5.88 30.54 -11.58
C SER A 380 6.52 29.15 -11.63
N PHE A 381 5.80 28.17 -12.19
CA PHE A 381 6.31 26.81 -12.38
C PHE A 381 7.55 26.79 -13.29
N LEU A 382 7.50 27.47 -14.44
CA LEU A 382 8.61 27.49 -15.40
C LEU A 382 9.84 28.21 -14.87
N GLU A 383 9.67 29.28 -14.07
CA GLU A 383 10.78 29.96 -13.41
C GLU A 383 11.53 29.02 -12.46
N LYS A 384 10.81 28.30 -11.59
CA LYS A 384 11.41 27.31 -10.68
C LYS A 384 12.01 26.13 -11.45
N ALA A 385 11.32 25.63 -12.47
CA ALA A 385 11.82 24.56 -13.33
C ALA A 385 13.11 24.96 -14.06
N ALA A 386 13.22 26.19 -14.56
CA ALA A 386 14.42 26.68 -15.25
C ALA A 386 15.61 26.93 -14.30
N ASN A 387 15.34 27.21 -13.02
CA ASN A 387 16.37 27.32 -11.99
C ASN A 387 16.88 25.96 -11.52
N TYR A 388 16.05 24.92 -11.57
CA TYR A 388 16.42 23.57 -11.13
C TYR A 388 16.94 22.66 -12.26
N LEU A 389 16.38 22.74 -13.46
CA LEU A 389 16.72 21.88 -14.60
C LEU A 389 17.82 22.52 -15.46
N GLU A 390 18.83 21.73 -15.81
CA GLU A 390 19.96 22.17 -16.65
C GLU A 390 19.52 22.71 -18.02
N ASN A 391 18.53 22.06 -18.65
CA ASN A 391 18.08 22.35 -20.02
C ASN A 391 16.99 23.44 -20.12
N LYS A 392 16.70 24.19 -19.04
CA LYS A 392 15.76 25.32 -18.99
C LYS A 392 14.53 25.20 -19.90
N PRO A 393 13.43 24.56 -19.46
CA PRO A 393 12.28 24.29 -20.31
C PRO A 393 11.60 25.58 -20.80
N LYS A 394 11.17 25.58 -22.08
CA LYS A 394 10.47 26.72 -22.70
C LYS A 394 8.97 26.70 -22.42
N ASN A 395 8.40 25.53 -22.17
CA ASN A 395 6.98 25.33 -21.92
C ASN A 395 6.73 24.12 -21.01
N ILE A 396 5.49 23.98 -20.53
CA ILE A 396 5.08 22.92 -19.59
C ILE A 396 5.32 21.52 -20.15
N THR A 397 5.06 21.29 -21.44
CA THR A 397 5.23 19.98 -22.07
C THR A 397 6.70 19.57 -22.14
N GLU A 398 7.61 20.50 -22.44
CA GLU A 398 9.05 20.28 -22.39
C GLU A 398 9.53 20.03 -20.95
N ALA A 399 9.06 20.83 -19.99
CA ALA A 399 9.36 20.62 -18.56
C ALA A 399 8.94 19.22 -18.09
N LYS A 400 7.73 18.79 -18.44
CA LYS A 400 7.17 17.47 -18.13
C LYS A 400 8.03 16.34 -18.71
N SER A 401 8.49 16.48 -19.96
CA SER A 401 9.41 15.52 -20.60
C SER A 401 10.76 15.44 -19.87
N LEU A 402 11.37 16.59 -19.58
CA LEU A 402 12.66 16.65 -18.86
C LEU A 402 12.56 16.05 -17.45
N LEU A 403 11.49 16.36 -16.72
CA LEU A 403 11.22 15.80 -15.40
C LEU A 403 11.07 14.28 -15.47
N LYS A 404 10.27 13.76 -16.40
CA LYS A 404 10.10 12.31 -16.58
C LYS A 404 11.41 11.62 -16.92
N ASN A 405 12.23 12.20 -17.81
CA ASN A 405 13.53 11.65 -18.16
C ASN A 405 14.45 11.58 -16.93
N LYS A 406 14.45 12.62 -16.09
CA LYS A 406 15.24 12.66 -14.84
C LYS A 406 14.75 11.63 -13.82
N VAL A 407 13.43 11.50 -13.62
CA VAL A 407 12.84 10.45 -12.77
C VAL A 407 13.22 9.06 -13.26
N THR A 408 13.11 8.81 -14.57
CA THR A 408 13.48 7.53 -15.20
C THR A 408 14.96 7.22 -15.00
N TYR A 409 15.84 8.20 -15.22
CA TYR A 409 17.27 8.07 -14.99
C TYR A 409 17.60 7.69 -13.55
N LEU A 410 17.01 8.38 -12.56
CA LEU A 410 17.24 8.11 -11.14
C LEU A 410 16.74 6.71 -10.73
N CYS A 411 15.59 6.29 -11.25
CA CYS A 411 15.04 4.96 -10.99
C CYS A 411 15.91 3.86 -11.61
N ASN A 412 16.41 4.06 -12.85
CA ASN A 412 17.32 3.13 -13.50
C ASN A 412 18.64 3.02 -12.74
N LYS A 413 19.24 4.17 -12.35
CA LYS A 413 20.43 4.19 -11.48
C LYS A 413 20.22 3.44 -10.17
N THR A 414 19.05 3.58 -9.55
CA THR A 414 18.68 2.85 -8.32
C THR A 414 18.63 1.34 -8.56
N ARG A 415 17.94 0.90 -9.62
CA ARG A 415 17.82 -0.52 -9.98
C ARG A 415 19.17 -1.13 -10.36
N GLU A 416 19.91 -0.47 -11.25
CA GLU A 416 21.25 -0.91 -11.67
C GLU A 416 22.20 -1.09 -10.48
N ALA A 417 22.18 -0.18 -9.50
CA ALA A 417 23.03 -0.30 -8.32
C ALA A 417 22.67 -1.53 -7.47
N ILE A 418 21.37 -1.82 -7.31
CA ILE A 418 20.86 -2.97 -6.57
C ILE A 418 21.18 -4.26 -7.33
N ASP A 419 20.88 -4.32 -8.63
CA ASP A 419 21.09 -5.49 -9.48
C ASP A 419 22.58 -5.85 -9.60
N ASN A 420 23.46 -4.85 -9.77
CA ASN A 420 24.91 -5.08 -9.81
C ASN A 420 25.43 -5.66 -8.49
N LEU A 421 24.91 -5.19 -7.34
CA LEU A 421 25.31 -5.72 -6.05
C LEU A 421 24.73 -7.13 -5.80
N ALA A 422 23.51 -7.39 -6.24
CA ALA A 422 22.88 -8.72 -6.18
C ALA A 422 23.68 -9.74 -6.99
N LEU A 423 24.03 -9.37 -8.22
CA LEU A 423 24.87 -10.18 -9.09
C LEU A 423 26.25 -10.42 -8.47
N SER A 424 26.85 -9.39 -7.87
CA SER A 424 28.14 -9.54 -7.17
C SER A 424 28.07 -10.52 -6.00
N ASP A 425 26.98 -10.50 -5.22
CA ASP A 425 26.76 -11.44 -4.12
C ASP A 425 26.60 -12.88 -4.61
N GLU A 426 25.82 -13.09 -5.68
CA GLU A 426 25.63 -14.40 -6.31
C GLU A 426 26.93 -14.97 -6.89
N LEU A 427 27.66 -14.16 -7.68
CA LEU A 427 28.93 -14.57 -8.28
C LEU A 427 29.98 -14.88 -7.21
N THR A 428 30.02 -14.10 -6.12
CA THR A 428 30.96 -14.34 -5.01
C THR A 428 30.67 -15.67 -4.31
N LYS A 429 29.37 -15.98 -4.06
CA LYS A 429 28.95 -17.26 -3.50
C LYS A 429 29.31 -18.43 -4.41
N HIS A 430 29.05 -18.30 -5.72
CA HIS A 430 29.40 -19.32 -6.71
C HIS A 430 30.92 -19.52 -6.80
N LEU A 431 31.71 -18.45 -6.78
CA LEU A 431 33.17 -18.52 -6.78
C LEU A 431 33.69 -19.24 -5.53
N ALA A 432 33.15 -18.93 -4.35
CA ALA A 432 33.51 -19.61 -3.11
C ALA A 432 33.19 -21.12 -3.15
N GLN A 433 32.04 -21.49 -3.72
CA GLN A 433 31.65 -22.88 -3.92
C GLN A 433 32.61 -23.62 -4.85
N LEU A 434 32.96 -23.03 -6.00
CA LEU A 434 33.92 -23.62 -6.94
C LEU A 434 35.34 -23.72 -6.35
N CYS A 435 35.77 -22.71 -5.58
CA CYS A 435 37.05 -22.78 -4.88
C CYS A 435 37.10 -24.00 -3.96
N THR A 436 36.03 -24.22 -3.19
CA THR A 436 35.90 -25.37 -2.29
C THR A 436 35.90 -26.69 -3.06
N GLU A 437 35.15 -26.79 -4.16
CA GLU A 437 35.11 -27.98 -5.03
C GLU A 437 36.50 -28.33 -5.59
N TYR A 438 37.30 -27.32 -5.93
CA TYR A 438 38.65 -27.50 -6.46
C TYR A 438 39.74 -27.61 -5.40
N GLY A 439 39.36 -27.73 -4.12
CA GLY A 439 40.27 -28.01 -3.01
C GLY A 439 41.01 -26.78 -2.46
N GLY A 440 40.46 -25.58 -2.62
CA GLY A 440 40.99 -24.33 -2.07
C GLY A 440 39.97 -23.58 -1.20
N ASN A 441 40.45 -22.68 -0.33
CA ASN A 441 39.59 -21.81 0.48
C ASN A 441 39.28 -20.47 -0.21
N CYS A 442 40.09 -20.11 -1.21
CA CYS A 442 39.95 -18.91 -2.00
C CYS A 442 40.43 -19.15 -3.44
N PHE A 443 40.23 -18.16 -4.32
CA PHE A 443 40.61 -18.26 -5.73
C PHE A 443 42.07 -18.65 -5.93
N SER A 444 43.01 -18.03 -5.21
CA SER A 444 44.43 -18.33 -5.36
C SER A 444 44.78 -19.77 -4.97
N ASP A 445 44.14 -20.30 -3.93
CA ASP A 445 44.37 -21.68 -3.48
C ASP A 445 43.84 -22.70 -4.49
N ALA A 446 42.65 -22.44 -5.04
CA ALA A 446 42.02 -23.28 -6.04
C ALA A 446 42.81 -23.25 -7.37
N ASP A 447 43.25 -22.07 -7.84
CA ASP A 447 44.08 -21.95 -9.05
C ASP A 447 45.42 -22.68 -8.87
N LEU A 448 46.07 -22.54 -7.71
CA LEU A 448 47.30 -23.27 -7.39
C LEU A 448 47.09 -24.79 -7.35
N SER A 449 45.96 -25.25 -6.81
CA SER A 449 45.63 -26.68 -6.72
C SER A 449 45.41 -27.28 -8.11
N LEU A 450 44.64 -26.61 -8.96
CA LEU A 450 44.45 -27.01 -10.37
C LEU A 450 45.77 -26.98 -11.14
N LYS A 451 46.60 -25.95 -10.94
CA LYS A 451 47.91 -25.84 -11.59
C LYS A 451 48.83 -27.01 -11.21
N ARG A 452 48.89 -27.38 -9.92
CA ARG A 452 49.66 -28.54 -9.44
C ARG A 452 49.16 -29.86 -10.04
N LEU A 453 47.84 -30.05 -10.16
CA LEU A 453 47.25 -31.24 -10.79
C LEU A 453 47.57 -31.30 -12.29
N SER A 454 47.54 -30.16 -12.97
CA SER A 454 47.89 -30.05 -14.39
C SER A 454 49.38 -30.40 -14.63
N GLU A 455 50.30 -29.85 -13.82
CA GLU A 455 51.73 -30.15 -13.89
C GLU A 455 52.04 -31.65 -13.63
N LYS A 456 51.36 -32.27 -12.66
CA LYS A 456 51.44 -33.73 -12.43
C LYS A 456 50.96 -34.52 -13.64
N THR A 457 49.86 -34.11 -14.25
CA THR A 457 49.29 -34.77 -15.44
C THR A 457 50.20 -34.62 -16.65
N ASP A 458 50.83 -33.46 -16.85
CA ASP A 458 51.81 -33.22 -17.91
C ASP A 458 53.07 -34.06 -17.75
N THR A 459 53.54 -34.19 -16.51
CA THR A 459 54.66 -35.08 -16.19
C THR A 459 54.31 -36.53 -16.53
N ALA A 460 53.11 -36.99 -16.17
CA ALA A 460 52.63 -38.33 -16.52
C ALA A 460 52.51 -38.53 -18.04
N ILE A 461 51.93 -37.59 -18.78
CA ILE A 461 51.84 -37.65 -20.24
C ILE A 461 53.23 -37.78 -20.86
N THR A 462 54.19 -36.97 -20.40
CA THR A 462 55.58 -36.99 -20.87
C THR A 462 56.22 -38.34 -20.61
N ASN A 463 56.07 -38.88 -19.40
CA ASN A 463 56.58 -40.19 -19.03
C ASN A 463 56.01 -41.32 -19.93
N TYR A 464 54.69 -41.34 -20.13
CA TYR A 464 54.03 -42.35 -20.98
C TYR A 464 54.43 -42.23 -22.46
N LYS A 465 54.61 -41.01 -22.99
CA LYS A 465 55.13 -40.80 -24.36
C LYS A 465 56.56 -41.30 -24.52
N THR A 466 57.44 -40.93 -23.60
CA THR A 466 58.84 -41.35 -23.62
C THR A 466 58.94 -42.86 -23.48
N PHE A 467 58.14 -43.46 -22.60
CA PHE A 467 58.04 -44.91 -22.45
C PHE A 467 57.64 -45.62 -23.74
N LEU A 468 56.60 -45.14 -24.45
CA LEU A 468 56.21 -45.68 -25.75
C LEU A 468 57.33 -45.59 -26.80
N HIS A 469 58.06 -44.47 -26.82
CA HIS A 469 59.17 -44.27 -27.73
C HIS A 469 60.32 -45.26 -27.43
N GLU A 470 60.72 -45.37 -26.17
CA GLU A 470 61.79 -46.26 -25.71
C GLU A 470 61.47 -47.74 -25.93
N ILE A 471 60.24 -48.18 -25.66
CA ILE A 471 59.83 -49.56 -25.96
C ILE A 471 59.94 -49.85 -27.46
N CYS A 472 59.59 -48.89 -28.33
CA CYS A 472 59.73 -49.05 -29.78
C CYS A 472 61.20 -49.18 -30.20
N LEU A 473 62.10 -48.36 -29.64
CA LEU A 473 63.54 -48.42 -29.90
C LEU A 473 64.15 -49.74 -29.40
N GLN A 474 63.86 -50.14 -28.16
CA GLN A 474 64.39 -51.36 -27.56
C GLN A 474 63.89 -52.61 -28.28
N ARG A 475 62.63 -52.61 -28.75
CA ARG A 475 62.10 -53.67 -29.62
C ARG A 475 62.88 -53.79 -30.93
N LYS A 476 63.25 -52.66 -31.56
CA LYS A 476 64.08 -52.67 -32.78
C LYS A 476 65.47 -53.23 -32.52
N ASN A 477 66.03 -53.01 -31.33
CA ASN A 477 67.37 -53.48 -30.95
C ASN A 477 67.42 -54.92 -30.40
N LEU A 478 66.27 -55.63 -30.30
CA LEU A 478 66.26 -57.03 -29.89
C LEU A 478 67.03 -57.92 -30.88
N PRO A 479 67.85 -58.88 -30.39
CA PRO A 479 68.55 -59.85 -31.22
C PRO A 479 67.61 -60.59 -32.19
N TRP A 480 68.09 -60.87 -33.40
CA TRP A 480 67.28 -61.42 -34.50
C TRP A 480 66.59 -62.75 -34.16
N PHE A 481 67.24 -63.63 -33.38
CA PHE A 481 66.68 -64.92 -32.97
C PHE A 481 65.50 -64.79 -31.98
N TYR A 482 65.45 -63.71 -31.18
CA TYR A 482 64.28 -63.39 -30.34
C TYR A 482 63.10 -62.83 -31.14
N LYS A 483 63.35 -62.29 -32.34
CA LYS A 483 62.31 -61.87 -33.30
C LYS A 483 61.79 -63.05 -34.13
N LEU A 484 62.66 -64.01 -34.46
CA LEU A 484 62.34 -65.20 -35.26
C LEU A 484 61.53 -66.24 -34.48
N MET A 485 61.83 -66.43 -33.19
CA MET A 485 61.12 -67.39 -32.31
C MET A 485 60.59 -66.73 -31.02
N PRO A 486 59.57 -65.85 -31.12
CA PRO A 486 59.04 -65.10 -29.97
C PRO A 486 58.23 -65.95 -28.98
N PHE A 487 58.00 -67.24 -29.25
CA PHE A 487 57.21 -68.12 -28.39
C PHE A 487 58.03 -68.83 -27.31
N LEU A 488 59.38 -68.84 -27.42
CA LEU A 488 60.28 -69.47 -26.46
C LEU A 488 60.16 -68.82 -25.07
N ALA A 489 60.12 -69.64 -24.01
CA ALA A 489 59.93 -69.17 -22.62
C ALA A 489 61.00 -68.12 -22.21
N LYS A 490 62.29 -68.41 -22.45
CA LYS A 490 63.39 -67.46 -22.18
C LYS A 490 63.24 -66.13 -22.93
N ALA A 491 62.74 -66.17 -24.18
CA ALA A 491 62.50 -64.98 -24.99
C ALA A 491 61.33 -64.13 -24.48
N LYS A 492 60.29 -64.76 -23.93
CA LYS A 492 59.17 -64.08 -23.27
C LYS A 492 59.62 -63.45 -21.95
N ASP A 493 60.37 -64.17 -21.13
CA ASP A 493 60.85 -63.70 -19.83
C ASP A 493 61.83 -62.54 -19.96
N SER A 494 62.77 -62.61 -20.93
CA SER A 494 63.70 -61.50 -21.18
C SER A 494 62.99 -60.24 -21.66
N ARG A 495 61.98 -60.34 -22.54
CA ARG A 495 61.18 -59.18 -22.99
C ARG A 495 60.32 -58.61 -21.87
N LYS A 496 59.66 -59.48 -21.11
CA LYS A 496 58.87 -59.10 -19.93
C LYS A 496 59.71 -58.28 -18.96
N THR A 497 60.88 -58.80 -18.58
CA THR A 497 61.79 -58.13 -17.63
C THR A 497 62.31 -56.80 -18.16
N LEU A 498 62.66 -56.74 -19.45
CA LEU A 498 63.11 -55.51 -20.11
C LEU A 498 62.04 -54.41 -20.07
N PHE A 499 60.81 -54.72 -20.50
CA PHE A 499 59.73 -53.74 -20.55
C PHE A 499 59.25 -53.32 -19.15
N GLN A 500 59.24 -54.23 -18.16
CA GLN A 500 58.93 -53.87 -16.77
C GLN A 500 59.98 -52.94 -16.15
N ARG A 501 61.27 -53.13 -16.44
CA ARG A 501 62.33 -52.20 -15.98
C ARG A 501 62.17 -50.81 -16.59
N LEU A 502 61.85 -50.73 -17.89
CA LEU A 502 61.56 -49.47 -18.56
C LEU A 502 60.30 -48.82 -17.99
N ALA A 503 59.26 -49.60 -17.70
CA ALA A 503 58.03 -49.10 -17.10
C ALA A 503 58.31 -48.46 -15.72
N ALA A 504 59.10 -49.13 -14.89
CA ALA A 504 59.53 -48.60 -13.59
C ALA A 504 60.38 -47.32 -13.72
N GLN A 505 61.27 -47.23 -14.71
CA GLN A 505 62.10 -46.06 -14.95
C GLN A 505 61.28 -44.80 -15.25
N TYR A 506 60.15 -44.93 -15.94
CA TYR A 506 59.26 -43.83 -16.30
C TYR A 506 58.01 -43.75 -15.40
N SER A 507 58.02 -44.38 -14.22
CA SER A 507 56.89 -44.36 -13.26
C SER A 507 55.56 -44.80 -13.88
N ILE A 508 55.58 -45.79 -14.77
CA ILE A 508 54.39 -46.41 -15.35
C ILE A 508 53.85 -47.45 -14.36
N ALA A 509 52.54 -47.48 -14.17
CA ALA A 509 51.90 -48.37 -13.21
C ALA A 509 52.09 -49.83 -13.63
N ASP A 510 52.54 -50.69 -12.71
CA ASP A 510 52.85 -52.11 -12.99
C ASP A 510 51.59 -52.94 -13.32
N ASP A 511 50.44 -52.48 -12.86
CA ASP A 511 49.11 -53.06 -13.11
C ASP A 511 48.48 -52.61 -14.45
N LEU A 512 49.10 -51.68 -15.18
CA LEU A 512 48.59 -51.17 -16.46
C LEU A 512 48.37 -52.28 -17.50
N VAL A 513 49.23 -53.31 -17.48
CA VAL A 513 49.25 -54.38 -18.47
C VAL A 513 49.33 -55.75 -17.79
N THR A 514 48.42 -56.64 -18.14
CA THR A 514 48.37 -58.02 -17.58
C THR A 514 49.47 -58.93 -18.11
N ASN A 515 49.96 -58.67 -19.33
CA ASN A 515 51.04 -59.42 -19.96
C ASN A 515 52.10 -58.51 -20.57
N TRP A 516 53.14 -58.23 -19.78
CA TRP A 516 54.31 -57.43 -20.16
C TRP A 516 55.21 -58.08 -21.23
N SER A 517 54.92 -59.29 -21.72
CA SER A 517 55.64 -59.87 -22.87
C SER A 517 54.99 -59.53 -24.23
N ASP A 518 53.76 -59.01 -24.23
CA ASP A 518 52.95 -58.71 -25.41
C ASP A 518 53.02 -57.22 -25.77
N TYR A 519 53.87 -56.89 -26.75
CA TYR A 519 54.10 -55.51 -27.19
C TYR A 519 52.83 -54.83 -27.71
N PRO A 520 52.04 -55.41 -28.64
CA PRO A 520 50.76 -54.82 -29.04
C PRO A 520 49.84 -54.47 -27.88
N ASN A 521 49.70 -55.37 -26.89
CA ASN A 521 48.88 -55.12 -25.71
C ASN A 521 49.42 -53.96 -24.85
N ILE A 522 50.75 -53.91 -24.62
CA ILE A 522 51.40 -52.79 -23.92
C ILE A 522 51.10 -51.46 -24.64
N CYS A 523 51.30 -51.40 -25.97
CA CYS A 523 51.04 -50.20 -26.74
C CYS A 523 49.57 -49.78 -26.66
N THR A 524 48.62 -50.70 -26.82
CA THR A 524 47.19 -50.38 -26.75
C THR A 524 46.80 -49.84 -25.38
N LYS A 525 47.21 -50.51 -24.28
CA LYS A 525 46.91 -50.07 -22.92
C LYS A 525 47.55 -48.73 -22.57
N THR A 526 48.80 -48.53 -22.98
CA THR A 526 49.52 -47.27 -22.78
C THR A 526 48.90 -46.12 -23.57
N ASN A 527 48.50 -46.36 -24.82
CA ASN A 527 47.77 -45.39 -25.64
C ASN A 527 46.40 -45.05 -25.04
N LEU A 528 45.64 -46.04 -24.56
CA LEU A 528 44.37 -45.80 -23.84
C LEU A 528 44.59 -44.92 -22.60
N LYS A 529 45.63 -45.20 -21.81
CA LYS A 529 45.95 -44.38 -20.63
C LYS A 529 46.39 -42.97 -21.02
N LEU A 530 47.15 -42.81 -22.11
CA LEU A 530 47.48 -41.49 -22.67
C LEU A 530 46.23 -40.72 -23.08
N THR A 531 45.27 -41.37 -23.77
CA THR A 531 43.98 -40.76 -24.12
C THR A 531 43.26 -40.27 -22.85
N GLN A 532 43.19 -41.09 -21.81
CA GLN A 532 42.59 -40.70 -20.53
C GLN A 532 43.30 -39.50 -19.88
N LEU A 533 44.64 -39.49 -19.89
CA LEU A 533 45.42 -38.37 -19.35
C LEU A 533 45.23 -37.08 -20.16
N PHE A 534 45.12 -37.19 -21.50
CA PHE A 534 44.78 -36.03 -22.34
C PHE A 534 43.38 -35.51 -22.06
N CYS A 535 42.38 -36.38 -21.89
CA CYS A 535 41.04 -35.97 -21.45
C CYS A 535 41.09 -35.27 -20.10
N THR A 536 41.80 -35.85 -19.12
CA THR A 536 41.97 -35.25 -17.78
C THR A 536 42.64 -33.88 -17.85
N LYS A 537 43.68 -33.75 -18.69
CA LYS A 537 44.36 -32.45 -18.91
C LYS A 537 43.40 -31.41 -19.49
N GLN A 538 42.58 -31.80 -20.46
CA GLN A 538 41.58 -30.91 -21.04
C GLN A 538 40.55 -30.48 -19.98
N GLU A 539 40.01 -31.41 -19.21
CA GLU A 539 39.06 -31.12 -18.12
C GLU A 539 39.65 -30.16 -17.07
N LEU A 540 40.91 -30.34 -16.68
CA LEU A 540 41.60 -29.43 -15.76
C LEU A 540 41.80 -28.03 -16.36
N SER A 541 42.09 -27.96 -17.67
CA SER A 541 42.16 -26.70 -18.40
C SER A 541 40.82 -25.97 -18.39
N ASP A 542 39.74 -26.68 -18.74
CA ASP A 542 38.39 -26.13 -18.80
C ASP A 542 37.91 -25.65 -17.41
N LYS A 543 38.18 -26.43 -16.36
CA LYS A 543 37.88 -26.04 -14.96
C LYS A 543 38.62 -24.76 -14.56
N ARG A 544 39.90 -24.66 -14.91
CA ARG A 544 40.72 -23.48 -14.61
C ARG A 544 40.29 -22.25 -15.41
N GLU A 545 39.91 -22.43 -16.67
CA GLU A 545 39.36 -21.35 -17.49
C GLU A 545 38.03 -20.85 -16.91
N ASN A 546 37.13 -21.74 -16.53
CA ASN A 546 35.87 -21.38 -15.89
C ASN A 546 36.08 -20.61 -14.57
N LEU A 547 37.00 -21.08 -13.72
CA LEU A 547 37.35 -20.40 -12.47
C LEU A 547 37.88 -18.98 -12.71
N ASN A 548 38.78 -18.82 -13.68
CA ASN A 548 39.35 -17.52 -14.05
C ASN A 548 38.28 -16.57 -14.61
N ARG A 549 37.43 -17.07 -15.50
CA ARG A 549 36.32 -16.30 -16.06
C ARG A 549 35.42 -15.76 -14.96
N LEU A 550 34.99 -16.62 -14.03
CA LEU A 550 34.14 -16.22 -12.93
C LEU A 550 34.82 -15.19 -12.02
N ASN A 551 36.11 -15.36 -11.72
CA ASN A 551 36.86 -14.39 -10.91
C ASN A 551 36.96 -13.01 -11.59
N VAL A 552 37.14 -12.97 -12.92
CA VAL A 552 37.14 -11.72 -13.69
C VAL A 552 35.76 -11.06 -13.67
N GLU A 553 34.69 -11.84 -13.79
CA GLU A 553 33.31 -11.33 -13.69
C GLU A 553 33.01 -10.76 -12.29
N CYS A 554 33.40 -11.48 -11.22
CA CYS A 554 33.31 -10.98 -9.84
C CYS A 554 34.07 -9.66 -9.65
N ALA A 555 35.31 -9.58 -10.12
CA ALA A 555 36.12 -8.37 -9.99
C ALA A 555 35.45 -7.18 -10.67
N LYS A 556 34.91 -7.40 -11.88
CA LYS A 556 34.19 -6.36 -12.63
C LYS A 556 32.95 -5.84 -11.90
N THR A 557 32.16 -6.71 -11.26
CA THR A 557 30.98 -6.26 -10.50
C THR A 557 31.36 -5.50 -9.23
N ILE A 558 32.42 -5.94 -8.54
CA ILE A 558 32.97 -5.25 -7.37
C ILE A 558 33.48 -3.86 -7.75
N ASP A 559 34.25 -3.75 -8.84
CA ASP A 559 34.75 -2.47 -9.36
C ASP A 559 33.60 -1.54 -9.78
N GLY A 560 32.54 -2.11 -10.39
CA GLY A 560 31.33 -1.37 -10.73
C GLY A 560 30.62 -0.80 -9.50
N HIS A 561 30.50 -1.58 -8.42
CA HIS A 561 29.95 -1.10 -7.15
C HIS A 561 30.82 -0.01 -6.51
N ALA A 562 32.15 -0.19 -6.52
CA ALA A 562 33.08 0.83 -6.03
C ALA A 562 32.97 2.14 -6.82
N ALA A 563 32.89 2.07 -8.15
CA ALA A 563 32.69 3.24 -9.01
C ALA A 563 31.37 3.96 -8.72
N PHE A 564 30.29 3.20 -8.49
CA PHE A 564 29.01 3.77 -8.04
C PHE A 564 29.16 4.51 -6.71
N LEU A 565 29.84 3.93 -5.72
CA LEU A 565 30.07 4.58 -4.43
C LEU A 565 30.92 5.85 -4.57
N THR A 566 31.93 5.86 -5.44
CA THR A 566 32.72 7.07 -5.74
C THR A 566 31.85 8.16 -6.38
N GLU A 567 31.04 7.82 -7.38
CA GLU A 567 30.08 8.76 -7.98
C GLU A 567 29.11 9.31 -6.93
N TRP A 568 28.56 8.43 -6.10
CA TRP A 568 27.61 8.80 -5.05
C TRP A 568 28.25 9.74 -4.02
N ASN A 569 29.46 9.40 -3.53
CA ASN A 569 30.17 10.20 -2.54
C ASN A 569 30.49 11.60 -3.07
N SER A 570 30.82 11.73 -4.36
CA SER A 570 31.07 13.05 -4.97
C SER A 570 29.86 14.00 -4.95
N ARG A 571 28.63 13.46 -4.80
CA ARG A 571 27.38 14.23 -4.86
C ARG A 571 26.64 14.31 -3.52
N PHE A 572 26.81 13.33 -2.65
CA PHE A 572 25.95 13.15 -1.47
C PHE A 572 26.71 12.81 -0.18
N SER A 573 28.04 12.94 -0.14
CA SER A 573 28.83 12.72 1.08
C SER A 573 28.23 13.44 2.29
N ASP A 574 27.84 14.70 2.12
CA ASP A 574 27.33 15.57 3.19
C ASP A 574 26.03 15.03 3.80
N LYS A 575 25.21 14.34 3.00
CA LYS A 575 23.98 13.70 3.48
C LYS A 575 24.29 12.53 4.42
N LEU A 576 25.29 11.72 4.07
CA LEU A 576 25.71 10.60 4.93
C LEU A 576 26.35 11.10 6.22
N GLU A 577 27.19 12.13 6.13
CA GLU A 577 27.80 12.76 7.30
C GLU A 577 26.75 13.36 8.24
N SER A 578 25.75 14.05 7.69
CA SER A 578 24.61 14.59 8.44
C SER A 578 23.82 13.47 9.13
N LEU A 579 23.54 12.37 8.42
CA LEU A 579 22.88 11.20 9.01
C LEU A 579 23.69 10.62 10.17
N HIS A 580 24.99 10.39 9.99
CA HIS A 580 25.88 9.87 11.01
C HIS A 580 26.01 10.81 12.22
N LYS A 581 25.97 12.13 12.00
CA LYS A 581 25.97 13.11 13.09
C LYS A 581 24.69 13.03 13.93
N LYS A 582 23.53 12.81 13.28
CA LYS A 582 22.21 12.75 13.96
C LYS A 582 21.97 11.41 14.66
N THR A 583 22.52 10.32 14.15
CA THR A 583 22.19 8.94 14.57
C THR A 583 23.34 8.22 15.29
N GLY A 584 24.52 8.85 15.36
CA GLY A 584 25.69 8.27 16.01
C GLY A 584 26.20 7.03 15.27
N GLY A 585 26.08 5.86 15.91
CA GLY A 585 26.60 4.59 15.42
C GLY A 585 25.60 3.72 14.65
N GLU A 586 24.32 4.07 14.62
CA GLU A 586 23.24 3.21 14.10
C GLU A 586 23.42 2.81 12.63
N TYR A 587 23.84 3.77 11.79
CA TYR A 587 24.03 3.56 10.34
C TYR A 587 25.51 3.48 9.93
N ARG A 588 26.36 2.93 10.81
CA ARG A 588 27.78 2.69 10.54
C ARG A 588 28.08 1.20 10.48
N ASN A 589 29.13 0.82 9.74
CA ASN A 589 29.62 -0.56 9.63
C ASN A 589 28.54 -1.56 9.19
N LEU A 590 27.72 -1.16 8.23
CA LEU A 590 26.64 -1.96 7.69
C LEU A 590 27.16 -2.93 6.63
N SER A 591 26.39 -3.97 6.33
CA SER A 591 26.63 -4.79 5.14
C SER A 591 26.53 -3.93 3.87
N ALA A 592 27.21 -4.32 2.80
CA ALA A 592 27.22 -3.56 1.55
C ALA A 592 25.80 -3.28 1.02
N VAL A 593 24.90 -4.26 1.14
CA VAL A 593 23.50 -4.12 0.68
C VAL A 593 22.68 -3.16 1.56
N ALA A 594 22.92 -3.16 2.87
CA ALA A 594 22.25 -2.24 3.78
C ALA A 594 22.76 -0.80 3.60
N ASP A 595 24.08 -0.62 3.50
CA ASP A 595 24.72 0.68 3.22
C ASP A 595 24.21 1.26 1.89
N LEU A 596 24.15 0.44 0.83
CA LEU A 596 23.61 0.84 -0.47
C LEU A 596 22.16 1.35 -0.33
N ASN A 597 21.29 0.59 0.33
CA ASN A 597 19.89 0.98 0.47
C ASN A 597 19.68 2.28 1.25
N ILE A 598 20.49 2.53 2.28
CA ILE A 598 20.45 3.78 3.03
C ILE A 598 20.87 4.95 2.15
N ARG A 599 21.97 4.79 1.40
CA ARG A 599 22.43 5.78 0.43
C ARG A 599 21.37 6.10 -0.61
N LEU A 600 20.68 5.08 -1.14
CA LEU A 600 19.61 5.25 -2.12
C LEU A 600 18.39 5.99 -1.53
N ASP A 601 18.01 5.69 -0.28
CA ASP A 601 16.88 6.35 0.41
C ASP A 601 17.12 7.84 0.61
N ILE A 602 18.31 8.23 1.07
CA ILE A 602 18.65 9.64 1.35
C ILE A 602 19.04 10.43 0.09
N SER A 603 19.25 9.75 -1.05
CA SER A 603 19.62 10.37 -2.34
C SER A 603 18.58 10.15 -3.44
N TYR A 604 18.77 9.12 -4.28
CA TYR A 604 18.11 8.98 -5.57
C TYR A 604 16.61 8.70 -5.45
N ARG A 605 16.19 7.87 -4.49
CA ARG A 605 14.77 7.59 -4.24
C ARG A 605 14.02 8.84 -3.76
N HIS A 606 14.69 9.63 -2.93
CA HIS A 606 14.15 10.91 -2.46
C HIS A 606 14.03 11.94 -3.59
N GLN A 607 15.08 12.09 -4.40
CA GLN A 607 15.03 12.96 -5.58
C GLN A 607 13.98 12.52 -6.59
N ALA A 608 13.86 11.22 -6.85
CA ALA A 608 12.89 10.67 -7.79
C ALA A 608 11.45 11.01 -7.39
N PHE A 609 11.13 10.92 -6.09
CA PHE A 609 9.82 11.29 -5.56
C PHE A 609 9.47 12.75 -5.82
N TRP A 610 10.34 13.68 -5.43
CA TRP A 610 10.06 15.11 -5.59
C TRP A 610 9.98 15.54 -7.05
N LEU A 611 10.82 14.97 -7.92
CA LEU A 611 10.71 15.21 -9.36
C LEU A 611 9.45 14.61 -9.98
N ALA A 612 8.98 13.46 -9.47
CA ALA A 612 7.69 12.91 -9.86
C ALA A 612 6.53 13.81 -9.39
N LEU A 613 6.64 14.46 -8.22
CA LEU A 613 5.68 15.45 -7.77
C LEU A 613 5.64 16.67 -8.70
N HIS A 614 6.78 17.24 -9.07
CA HIS A 614 6.83 18.36 -10.03
C HIS A 614 6.31 17.98 -11.41
N TYR A 615 6.53 16.72 -11.83
CA TYR A 615 5.90 16.19 -13.04
C TYR A 615 4.37 16.24 -12.92
N ARG A 616 3.81 15.91 -11.76
CA ARG A 616 2.36 15.99 -11.50
C ARG A 616 1.84 17.43 -11.38
N GLU A 617 2.65 18.37 -10.91
CA GLU A 617 2.32 19.79 -10.97
C GLU A 617 2.22 20.29 -12.43
N ALA A 618 3.15 19.87 -13.30
CA ALA A 618 3.05 20.15 -14.74
C ALA A 618 1.81 19.50 -15.37
N ASP A 619 1.51 18.26 -15.01
CA ASP A 619 0.31 17.52 -15.45
C ASP A 619 -0.98 18.25 -15.05
N TYR A 620 -1.03 18.73 -13.81
CA TYR A 620 -2.14 19.53 -13.29
C TYR A 620 -2.34 20.83 -14.09
N LEU A 621 -1.27 21.55 -14.43
CA LEU A 621 -1.34 22.76 -15.25
C LEU A 621 -1.93 22.49 -16.65
N GLU A 622 -1.52 21.41 -17.31
CA GLU A 622 -2.10 21.01 -18.60
C GLU A 622 -3.61 20.74 -18.49
N HIS A 623 -4.04 20.04 -17.43
CA HIS A 623 -5.46 19.78 -17.16
C HIS A 623 -6.24 21.06 -16.84
N LEU A 624 -5.67 21.95 -16.02
CA LEU A 624 -6.29 23.22 -15.64
C LEU A 624 -6.48 24.13 -16.86
N ARG A 625 -5.46 24.23 -17.73
CA ARG A 625 -5.54 24.99 -18.99
C ARG A 625 -6.69 24.48 -19.86
N ASN A 626 -6.75 23.18 -20.11
CA ASN A 626 -7.81 22.54 -20.89
C ASN A 626 -9.21 22.82 -20.30
N ARG A 627 -9.34 22.82 -18.98
CA ARG A 627 -10.60 23.11 -18.29
C ARG A 627 -10.99 24.59 -18.40
N GLN A 628 -10.07 25.53 -18.17
CA GLN A 628 -10.33 26.97 -18.27
C GLN A 628 -10.66 27.38 -19.72
N GLU A 629 -10.01 26.78 -20.72
CA GLU A 629 -10.34 26.99 -22.13
C GLU A 629 -11.75 26.51 -22.48
N LYS A 630 -12.14 25.31 -22.02
CA LYS A 630 -13.50 24.78 -22.21
C LYS A 630 -14.56 25.70 -21.59
N ILE A 631 -14.33 26.19 -20.37
CA ILE A 631 -15.24 27.13 -19.68
C ILE A 631 -15.34 28.44 -20.47
N THR A 632 -14.22 28.96 -20.96
CA THR A 632 -14.19 30.20 -21.74
C THR A 632 -14.93 30.06 -23.08
N LYS A 633 -14.75 28.93 -23.78
CA LYS A 633 -15.51 28.62 -25.01
C LYS A 633 -17.01 28.53 -24.75
N MET A 634 -17.43 27.85 -23.67
CA MET A 634 -18.85 27.77 -23.27
C MET A 634 -19.44 29.15 -22.94
N LYS A 635 -18.71 30.01 -22.21
CA LYS A 635 -19.15 31.38 -21.92
C LYS A 635 -19.30 32.23 -23.19
N LYS A 636 -18.44 32.05 -24.20
CA LYS A 636 -18.54 32.73 -25.50
C LYS A 636 -19.72 32.23 -26.36
N MET A 637 -20.13 30.97 -26.20
CA MET A 637 -21.27 30.38 -26.93
C MET A 637 -22.64 30.73 -26.34
N ILE A 638 -22.71 31.23 -25.10
CA ILE A 638 -23.97 31.61 -24.45
C ILE A 638 -23.90 33.08 -23.98
N PRO A 639 -23.97 34.09 -24.88
CA PRO A 639 -23.86 35.49 -24.46
C PRO A 639 -25.17 36.06 -23.92
N ASN A 640 -26.33 35.49 -24.27
CA ASN A 640 -27.64 36.08 -23.99
C ASN A 640 -28.67 35.03 -23.55
N LEU A 641 -28.82 34.86 -22.24
CA LEU A 641 -30.09 34.44 -21.61
C LEU A 641 -30.03 34.88 -20.15
N ALA A 642 -30.44 36.12 -19.91
CA ALA A 642 -30.96 36.52 -18.61
C ALA A 642 -32.31 35.82 -18.40
N VAL A 643 -32.33 34.52 -18.04
CA VAL A 643 -33.55 33.84 -17.61
C VAL A 643 -33.24 32.80 -16.52
N LYS A 644 -33.96 32.96 -15.40
CA LYS A 644 -34.32 32.06 -14.29
C LYS A 644 -33.73 30.63 -14.26
N PRO A 645 -33.43 30.11 -13.04
CA PRO A 645 -32.84 28.79 -12.86
C PRO A 645 -33.83 27.71 -13.29
N THR A 646 -33.62 27.16 -14.49
CA THR A 646 -34.26 25.91 -14.91
C THR A 646 -33.26 24.78 -14.73
N LYS A 647 -33.68 23.79 -13.92
CA LYS A 647 -33.00 22.52 -13.69
C LYS A 647 -32.95 21.76 -15.02
N THR A 648 -31.78 21.67 -15.64
CA THR A 648 -31.56 20.67 -16.71
C THR A 648 -30.34 19.82 -16.35
N ILE A 649 -30.61 18.53 -16.30
CA ILE A 649 -29.75 17.42 -15.92
C ILE A 649 -28.72 17.21 -17.03
N CYS A 650 -27.44 17.18 -16.69
CA CYS A 650 -26.38 16.64 -17.54
C CYS A 650 -25.52 15.70 -16.71
N SER A 651 -25.84 14.42 -16.78
CA SER A 651 -24.97 13.30 -16.42
C SER A 651 -23.86 13.19 -17.47
N VAL A 652 -22.61 13.42 -17.08
CA VAL A 652 -21.45 13.03 -17.90
C VAL A 652 -20.83 11.83 -17.21
N SER A 653 -21.02 10.66 -17.82
CA SER A 653 -20.29 9.44 -17.52
C SER A 653 -18.81 9.65 -17.83
N LEU A 654 -17.95 9.43 -16.84
CA LEU A 654 -16.53 9.17 -17.05
C LEU A 654 -16.41 7.68 -17.36
N ALA A 655 -16.03 7.38 -18.60
CA ALA A 655 -15.48 6.08 -19.00
C ALA A 655 -13.96 6.15 -18.89
#